data_AF-A0A2K8UJF7-F1
#
_entry.id   AF-A0A2K8UJF7-F1
#
_cell.length_a   1.000
_cell.length_b   1.000
_cell.length_c   1.000
_cell.angle_alpha   90.00
_cell.angle_beta   90.00
_cell.angle_gamma   90.00
#
_symmetry.space_group_name_H-M   'P 1'
#
loop_
_entity.id
_entity.type
_entity.pdbx_description
1 polymer ?
#
loop_
_entity_poly.entity_id
_entity_poly.type
_entity_poly.pdbx_seq_one_letter_code
_entity_poly.pdbx_strand_id
1 'polypeptide(L)'
;MPGNHDADRRQVDLIARMAQQGLLAAADQDQIATVLADPGQGAVLFKRHAAYLAFYGAWLGTAQTLPWWQRTIEIRGQRLHLAGLDSAWMACDDQDYGRLLLSHYQINQTVDVRAAAGADWRIALLHHPWDHLAPFDGTAARQAIHLHRDLVLRGHRHESEAFRVLSPDPARACLELAAGCVYDGSRYPNAFQWIELYADPPVGAAPGRDAPKRVRVHFRAWVQGAWQTDRNQPGCPDGHAEFDLDRPAAAPGKRPPPPADPRKYLEDLATDTGSIDIRGLVTGRPEAHRFPIAELYIELQATGTGAAAADQTGADRTHPRATLLREALVNPRLVIVGDPGCGKTTFLRWVAHCLAADRLGRDPGAAARRLGLAPGAAGPRLPLLIPIADWLDYIERTKAQKTGPTLPNGAAWLPAYLSARAGDANQALGADDFRRLLDEGQALILLDGLDEAPDRLQRERAVRRIERLAQAWPRCPLVVTSRPAAYQDRAVLAGFAHTTIEALDAAAIDGFLARWGRALFPERPDRAAAHHRELAAALASRREIRQLARNTVMLTALAVVHWNDKRLPEQRAELYESIVRWLIEAREQRPGRERSQRCRQLLADLALAMQTDPKGRQVQVTRRWAAERIAPRCDRGQAGDTAGDPIERAESFLAAEEIDSGILVRRGHQLRFWHLTFQEYLAAQALAGRPNAERAELLLGAAGEDGAALYRPEWRETVLLLAGVLYLQGEDKVECLIAGVLDRLGPTPTLARQARAAGLLGALVRDLSPFGYRPANPRYARVLDAALAVFDPAQAPTIPLADRIAAADALAQAGDPRLGWTQPGRWVELPGGSFTMGAQNQDQAAPGYDPEARDLEYPVHVVNVTAFRIARFPAAVQEFAEFLDDEDHADPRWWRAGGAGQHPEPDDWQSQRAYPSRPVVNLSWYQAMAFCAWLTVKLARPQGAKGTVWLPPGLVVRLPTEAEWEYAARGESGRRHPWGDEPPDAQRANYIDTRIGHAIPVGILTGDCTPNGVLDLAGNVWEWCLDAYSADFYGWCQRQGPLADPLARGDGDSPRVLRGGAFEYRARYLRSTDRGWVGPVNRDRFIGFRCVLAAPRQP
;
A
#
# COMPACT_ATOMS: atom_id res chain seq x y z
N MET A 1 -4.15 42.20 -23.47
CA MET A 1 -3.57 41.78 -22.19
C MET A 1 -2.73 40.53 -22.42
N PRO A 2 -1.47 40.49 -21.97
CA PRO A 2 -0.61 39.34 -22.15
C PRO A 2 -1.04 38.17 -21.25
N GLY A 3 -0.83 36.95 -21.71
CA GLY A 3 -0.89 35.72 -20.92
C GLY A 3 0.50 35.23 -20.52
N ASN A 4 0.55 34.15 -19.76
CA ASN A 4 1.81 33.51 -19.34
C ASN A 4 2.68 33.04 -20.53
N HIS A 5 2.08 32.80 -21.70
CA HIS A 5 2.80 32.49 -22.94
C HIS A 5 3.41 33.71 -23.65
N ASP A 6 2.98 34.93 -23.29
CA ASP A 6 3.50 36.18 -23.86
C ASP A 6 4.71 36.73 -23.08
N ALA A 7 5.04 36.12 -21.93
CA ALA A 7 6.23 36.44 -21.15
C ALA A 7 7.47 35.72 -21.71
N ASP A 8 8.58 36.44 -21.93
CA ASP A 8 9.83 35.82 -22.36
C ASP A 8 10.47 35.05 -21.20
N ARG A 9 10.23 33.74 -21.16
CA ARG A 9 10.73 32.83 -20.12
C ARG A 9 12.26 32.81 -20.03
N ARG A 10 12.98 33.20 -21.08
CA ARG A 10 14.46 33.27 -21.06
C ARG A 10 14.97 34.42 -20.18
N GLN A 11 14.11 35.38 -19.84
CA GLN A 11 14.42 36.51 -18.97
C GLN A 11 14.11 36.23 -17.49
N VAL A 12 13.65 35.02 -17.14
CA VAL A 12 13.36 34.60 -15.75
C VAL A 12 14.59 33.96 -15.12
N ASP A 13 15.44 34.80 -14.52
CA ASP A 13 16.65 34.36 -13.81
C ASP A 13 16.38 33.93 -12.35
N LEU A 14 17.44 33.47 -11.65
CA LEU A 14 17.35 33.01 -10.27
C LEU A 14 16.80 34.08 -9.32
N ILE A 15 17.18 35.34 -9.53
CA ILE A 15 16.75 36.47 -8.69
C ILE A 15 15.24 36.70 -8.88
N ALA A 16 14.77 36.67 -10.13
CA ALA A 16 13.35 36.78 -10.46
C ALA A 16 12.51 35.64 -9.86
N ARG A 17 13.04 34.41 -9.81
CA ARG A 17 12.39 33.26 -9.16
C ARG A 17 12.35 33.39 -7.63
N MET A 18 13.44 33.84 -7.01
CA MET A 18 13.48 34.07 -5.56
C MET A 18 12.52 35.18 -5.14
N ALA A 19 12.44 36.27 -5.91
CA ALA A 19 11.47 37.35 -5.68
C ALA A 19 10.02 36.83 -5.78
N GLN A 20 9.70 36.03 -6.79
CA GLN A 20 8.38 35.41 -6.95
C GLN A 20 8.01 34.54 -5.74
N GLN A 21 8.92 33.66 -5.31
CA GLN A 21 8.69 32.78 -4.16
C GLN A 21 8.53 33.58 -2.86
N GLY A 22 9.34 34.62 -2.66
CA GLY A 22 9.23 35.51 -1.51
C GLY A 22 7.88 36.21 -1.43
N LEU A 23 7.39 36.76 -2.55
CA LEU A 23 6.08 37.42 -2.61
C LEU A 23 4.92 36.44 -2.35
N LEU A 24 4.98 35.22 -2.89
CA LEU A 24 3.96 34.19 -2.65
C LEU A 24 3.97 33.68 -1.20
N ALA A 25 5.15 33.54 -0.60
CA ALA A 25 5.30 33.08 0.78
C ALA A 25 4.85 34.14 1.80
N ALA A 26 5.10 35.42 1.52
CA ALA A 26 4.68 36.52 2.37
C ALA A 26 3.15 36.66 2.46
N ALA A 27 2.46 36.44 1.34
CA ALA A 27 1.00 36.59 1.22
C ALA A 27 0.45 37.95 1.74
N ASP A 28 1.27 39.00 1.62
CA ASP A 28 0.99 40.35 2.15
C ASP A 28 0.94 41.39 1.02
N GLN A 29 -0.20 42.07 0.89
CA GLN A 29 -0.46 43.07 -0.14
C GLN A 29 0.40 44.34 0.00
N ASP A 30 0.76 44.73 1.23
CA ASP A 30 1.56 45.94 1.47
C ASP A 30 3.03 45.70 1.11
N GLN A 31 3.53 44.49 1.39
CA GLN A 31 4.86 44.07 0.97
C GLN A 31 4.94 43.95 -0.56
N ILE A 32 3.94 43.36 -1.21
CA ILE A 32 3.87 43.31 -2.68
C ILE A 32 3.88 44.73 -3.26
N ALA A 33 3.10 45.65 -2.70
CA ALA A 33 3.07 47.04 -3.15
C ALA A 33 4.44 47.73 -3.01
N THR A 34 5.17 47.49 -1.92
CA THR A 34 6.52 48.04 -1.70
C THR A 34 7.50 47.53 -2.75
N VAL A 35 7.48 46.23 -3.06
CA VAL A 35 8.35 45.63 -4.08
C VAL A 35 8.04 46.17 -5.48
N LEU A 36 6.76 46.35 -5.82
CA LEU A 36 6.34 46.89 -7.12
C LEU A 36 6.55 48.41 -7.25
N ALA A 37 6.63 49.15 -6.14
CA ALA A 37 6.93 50.58 -6.11
C ALA A 37 8.43 50.88 -6.24
N ASP A 38 9.30 49.93 -5.86
CA ASP A 38 10.76 50.06 -6.00
C ASP A 38 11.18 49.87 -7.48
N PRO A 39 11.80 50.88 -8.13
CA PRO A 39 12.18 50.79 -9.54
C PRO A 39 13.18 49.67 -9.86
N GLY A 40 14.05 49.30 -8.91
CA GLY A 40 15.04 48.25 -9.09
C GLY A 40 14.43 46.85 -8.95
N GLN A 41 13.66 46.62 -7.89
CA GLN A 41 13.02 45.32 -7.64
C GLN A 41 11.88 45.05 -8.64
N GLY A 42 11.09 46.07 -8.98
CA GLY A 42 10.07 45.98 -10.03
C GLY A 42 10.67 45.66 -11.40
N ALA A 43 11.81 46.26 -11.76
CA ALA A 43 12.47 46.00 -13.05
C ALA A 43 12.89 44.53 -13.21
N VAL A 44 13.32 43.86 -12.13
CA VAL A 44 13.65 42.41 -12.16
C VAL A 44 12.43 41.59 -12.54
N LEU A 45 11.26 41.91 -12.00
CA LEU A 45 10.02 41.17 -12.27
C LEU A 45 9.48 41.47 -13.68
N PHE A 46 9.52 42.73 -14.13
CA PHE A 46 8.97 43.15 -15.43
C PHE A 46 9.88 42.91 -16.62
N LYS A 47 11.16 42.55 -16.43
CA LYS A 47 12.11 42.27 -17.51
C LYS A 47 11.55 41.32 -18.58
N ARG A 48 10.79 40.30 -18.15
CA ARG A 48 10.15 39.30 -19.02
C ARG A 48 9.05 39.87 -19.94
N HIS A 49 8.56 41.07 -19.68
CA HIS A 49 7.54 41.77 -20.48
C HIS A 49 8.13 42.79 -21.46
N ALA A 50 9.45 42.99 -21.48
CA ALA A 50 10.08 44.02 -22.32
C ALA A 50 9.73 43.86 -23.81
N ALA A 51 9.74 42.63 -24.33
CA ALA A 51 9.38 42.35 -25.73
C ALA A 51 7.90 42.65 -26.01
N TYR A 52 7.01 42.27 -25.11
CA TYR A 52 5.58 42.57 -25.20
C TYR A 52 5.31 44.07 -25.18
N LEU A 53 5.94 44.81 -24.26
CA LEU A 53 5.78 46.26 -24.12
C LEU A 53 6.33 47.02 -25.34
N ALA A 54 7.46 46.57 -25.91
CA ALA A 54 7.98 47.12 -27.16
C ALA A 54 7.03 46.90 -28.33
N PHE A 55 6.49 45.68 -28.48
CA PHE A 55 5.45 45.37 -29.47
C PHE A 55 4.20 46.26 -29.28
N TYR A 56 3.70 46.35 -28.05
CA TYR A 56 2.52 47.14 -27.71
C TYR A 56 2.72 48.61 -28.07
N GLY A 57 3.87 49.19 -27.71
CA GLY A 57 4.20 50.59 -28.01
C GLY A 57 4.30 50.86 -29.51
N ALA A 58 4.89 49.94 -30.28
CA ALA A 58 4.99 50.05 -31.74
C ALA A 58 3.62 49.94 -32.43
N TRP A 59 2.75 49.06 -31.95
CA TRP A 59 1.45 48.79 -32.58
C TRP A 59 0.37 49.82 -32.24
N LEU A 60 0.32 50.32 -30.99
CA LEU A 60 -0.73 51.23 -30.49
C LEU A 60 -0.27 52.68 -30.33
N GLY A 61 0.95 53.00 -30.75
CA GLY A 61 1.50 54.36 -30.85
C GLY A 61 1.74 55.10 -29.53
N THR A 62 1.51 54.44 -28.38
CA THR A 62 1.71 55.00 -27.04
C THR A 62 2.59 54.06 -26.23
N ALA A 63 3.84 54.45 -25.98
CA ALA A 63 4.78 53.66 -25.20
C ALA A 63 4.26 53.46 -23.76
N GLN A 64 4.18 52.20 -23.31
CA GLN A 64 3.83 51.85 -21.93
C GLN A 64 5.07 51.37 -21.18
N THR A 65 5.23 51.84 -19.94
CA THR A 65 6.35 51.47 -19.07
C THR A 65 6.02 50.33 -18.11
N LEU A 66 4.73 50.08 -17.87
CA LEU A 66 4.24 49.00 -17.01
C LEU A 66 3.37 48.01 -17.80
N PRO A 67 3.30 46.73 -17.38
CA PRO A 67 2.46 45.71 -18.04
C PRO A 67 0.94 45.95 -17.93
N TRP A 68 0.52 46.77 -16.97
CA TRP A 68 -0.86 47.19 -16.76
C TRP A 68 -1.06 48.67 -17.09
N TRP A 69 -2.30 49.04 -17.40
CA TRP A 69 -2.61 50.39 -17.87
C TRP A 69 -4.08 50.76 -17.66
N GLN A 70 -4.37 52.06 -17.74
CA GLN A 70 -5.74 52.57 -17.84
C GLN A 70 -5.86 53.56 -19.00
N ARG A 71 -7.04 53.65 -19.59
CA ARG A 71 -7.35 54.61 -20.66
C ARG A 71 -8.82 54.97 -20.63
N THR A 72 -9.13 56.25 -20.72
CA THR A 72 -10.50 56.72 -20.98
C THR A 72 -10.59 57.16 -22.44
N ILE A 73 -11.54 56.59 -23.18
CA ILE A 73 -11.80 56.93 -24.58
C ILE A 73 -13.24 57.40 -24.72
N GLU A 74 -13.49 58.29 -25.67
CA GLU A 74 -14.83 58.75 -26.02
C GLU A 74 -15.22 58.18 -27.39
N ILE A 75 -16.34 57.46 -27.43
CA ILE A 75 -16.87 56.87 -28.66
C ILE A 75 -18.34 57.28 -28.77
N ARG A 76 -18.69 58.00 -29.84
CA ARG A 76 -20.08 58.44 -30.10
C ARG A 76 -20.70 59.20 -28.90
N GLY A 77 -19.91 60.04 -28.23
CA GLY A 77 -20.35 60.82 -27.06
C GLY A 77 -20.43 60.04 -25.75
N GLN A 78 -20.06 58.76 -25.72
CA GLN A 78 -19.99 57.92 -24.53
C GLN A 78 -18.55 57.78 -24.06
N ARG A 79 -18.29 58.00 -22.78
CA ARG A 79 -16.99 57.89 -22.13
C ARG A 79 -16.79 56.48 -21.58
N LEU A 80 -15.88 55.73 -22.20
CA LEU A 80 -15.50 54.38 -21.78
C LEU A 80 -14.16 54.43 -21.04
N HIS A 81 -14.16 53.98 -19.80
CA HIS A 81 -12.95 53.80 -19.01
C HIS A 81 -12.51 52.33 -19.02
N LEU A 82 -11.30 52.08 -19.50
CA LEU A 82 -10.69 50.76 -19.67
C LEU A 82 -9.56 50.57 -18.66
N ALA A 83 -9.60 49.48 -17.91
CA ALA A 83 -8.54 49.03 -17.01
C ALA A 83 -7.92 47.73 -17.55
N GLY A 84 -6.70 47.81 -18.08
CA GLY A 84 -5.91 46.66 -18.50
C GLY A 84 -5.09 46.11 -17.34
N LEU A 85 -5.46 44.93 -16.86
CA LEU A 85 -4.82 44.23 -15.74
C LEU A 85 -3.95 43.08 -16.24
N ASP A 86 -2.76 42.95 -15.68
CA ASP A 86 -1.81 41.91 -16.03
C ASP A 86 -1.37 41.11 -14.80
N SER A 87 -1.40 39.78 -14.93
CA SER A 87 -0.91 38.80 -13.94
C SER A 87 0.27 37.99 -14.46
N ALA A 88 0.58 38.08 -15.76
CA ALA A 88 1.67 37.35 -16.40
C ALA A 88 3.05 37.85 -15.95
N TRP A 89 3.17 39.03 -15.33
CA TRP A 89 4.43 39.49 -14.72
C TRP A 89 4.96 38.56 -13.63
N MET A 90 4.10 37.72 -13.04
CA MET A 90 4.47 36.63 -12.12
C MET A 90 4.75 35.29 -12.79
N ALA A 91 4.59 35.15 -14.11
CA ALA A 91 4.73 33.89 -14.83
C ALA A 91 6.20 33.48 -14.96
N CYS A 92 6.54 32.26 -14.52
CA CYS A 92 7.91 31.74 -14.52
C CYS A 92 8.07 30.48 -15.38
N ASP A 93 7.11 29.56 -15.33
CA ASP A 93 7.16 28.27 -16.03
C ASP A 93 5.76 27.65 -16.21
N ASP A 94 5.68 26.40 -16.65
CA ASP A 94 4.38 25.74 -16.88
C ASP A 94 3.61 25.40 -15.60
N GLN A 95 4.11 25.75 -14.40
CA GLN A 95 3.45 25.55 -13.10
C GLN A 95 2.87 26.83 -12.49
N ASP A 96 2.51 27.82 -13.32
CA ASP A 96 1.99 29.11 -12.86
C ASP A 96 0.58 29.06 -12.21
N TYR A 97 -0.11 27.91 -12.28
CA TYR A 97 -1.45 27.73 -11.71
C TYR A 97 -1.47 27.97 -10.19
N GLY A 98 -2.34 28.88 -9.74
CA GLY A 98 -2.45 29.28 -8.33
C GLY A 98 -1.27 30.09 -7.80
N ARG A 99 -0.40 30.61 -8.68
CA ARG A 99 0.86 31.30 -8.32
C ARG A 99 1.00 32.68 -8.95
N LEU A 100 0.03 33.13 -9.75
CA LEU A 100 0.06 34.47 -10.33
C LEU A 100 -0.56 35.50 -9.37
N LEU A 101 -0.21 36.78 -9.55
CA LEU A 101 -0.73 37.87 -8.73
C LEU A 101 -1.22 39.02 -9.61
N LEU A 102 -2.32 39.65 -9.19
CA LEU A 102 -2.74 40.96 -9.66
C LEU A 102 -2.28 42.06 -8.69
N SER A 103 -2.35 41.84 -7.37
CA SER A 103 -2.05 42.80 -6.31
C SER A 103 -2.96 44.03 -6.24
N HIS A 104 -3.20 44.52 -5.02
CA HIS A 104 -3.90 45.79 -4.79
C HIS A 104 -3.16 46.99 -5.41
N TYR A 105 -1.84 46.92 -5.53
CA TYR A 105 -1.02 47.98 -6.12
C TYR A 105 -1.45 48.33 -7.55
N GLN A 106 -1.60 47.31 -8.41
CA GLN A 106 -2.08 47.51 -9.79
C GLN A 106 -3.57 47.91 -9.82
N ILE A 107 -4.39 47.30 -8.95
CA ILE A 107 -5.84 47.55 -8.91
C ILE A 107 -6.12 49.01 -8.53
N ASN A 108 -5.41 49.57 -7.56
CA ASN A 108 -5.58 50.96 -7.14
C ASN A 108 -5.12 51.96 -8.23
N GLN A 109 -4.22 51.57 -9.13
CA GLN A 109 -3.75 52.42 -10.23
C GLN A 109 -4.61 52.36 -11.49
N THR A 110 -5.51 51.38 -11.59
CA THR A 110 -6.24 51.09 -12.83
C THR A 110 -7.74 50.94 -12.63
N VAL A 111 -8.18 50.37 -11.50
CA VAL A 111 -9.58 50.03 -11.18
C VAL A 111 -10.24 51.15 -10.37
N ASP A 112 -9.63 51.55 -9.26
CA ASP A 112 -10.19 52.57 -8.36
C ASP A 112 -9.49 53.92 -8.52
N VAL A 113 -9.75 54.58 -9.65
CA VAL A 113 -9.06 55.81 -10.05
C VAL A 113 -10.04 56.95 -10.32
N ARG A 114 -9.66 58.18 -9.97
CA ARG A 114 -10.47 59.39 -10.22
C ARG A 114 -10.84 59.56 -11.70
N ALA A 115 -10.01 59.08 -12.62
CA ALA A 115 -10.29 59.13 -14.06
C ALA A 115 -11.46 58.22 -14.50
N ALA A 116 -11.86 57.25 -13.67
CA ALA A 116 -13.05 56.42 -13.85
C ALA A 116 -14.33 57.12 -13.35
N ALA A 117 -14.19 58.20 -12.55
CA ALA A 117 -15.32 58.98 -12.06
C ALA A 117 -15.89 59.82 -13.21
N GLY A 118 -17.15 59.54 -13.58
CA GLY A 118 -17.83 60.18 -14.72
C GLY A 118 -17.67 59.45 -16.06
N ALA A 119 -17.25 58.18 -16.05
CA ALA A 119 -17.33 57.31 -17.22
C ALA A 119 -18.70 56.62 -17.31
N ASP A 120 -19.27 56.57 -18.52
CA ASP A 120 -20.53 55.89 -18.80
C ASP A 120 -20.38 54.36 -18.71
N TRP A 121 -19.22 53.83 -19.10
CA TRP A 121 -18.86 52.41 -19.00
C TRP A 121 -17.49 52.21 -18.39
N ARG A 122 -17.38 51.27 -17.44
CA ARG A 122 -16.13 50.91 -16.78
C ARG A 122 -15.84 49.43 -17.04
N ILE A 123 -14.78 49.16 -17.79
CA ILE A 123 -14.45 47.82 -18.29
C ILE A 123 -13.08 47.41 -17.75
N ALA A 124 -12.97 46.21 -17.18
CA ALA A 124 -11.69 45.58 -16.84
C ALA A 124 -11.34 44.47 -17.84
N LEU A 125 -10.07 44.40 -18.23
CA LEU A 125 -9.52 43.41 -19.15
C LEU A 125 -8.43 42.62 -18.40
N LEU A 126 -8.49 41.29 -18.41
CA LEU A 126 -7.42 40.45 -17.87
C LEU A 126 -7.31 39.13 -18.65
N HIS A 127 -6.13 38.50 -18.66
CA HIS A 127 -5.93 37.25 -19.38
C HIS A 127 -6.30 36.01 -18.54
N HIS A 128 -5.68 35.81 -17.37
CA HIS A 128 -5.82 34.57 -16.61
C HIS A 128 -7.17 34.48 -15.85
N PRO A 129 -7.69 33.27 -15.64
CA PRO A 129 -8.84 33.05 -14.78
C PRO A 129 -8.47 33.15 -13.31
N TRP A 130 -9.46 33.39 -12.45
CA TRP A 130 -9.24 33.64 -11.02
C TRP A 130 -8.48 32.52 -10.31
N ASP A 131 -8.61 31.27 -10.77
CA ASP A 131 -7.97 30.09 -10.20
C ASP A 131 -6.48 29.95 -10.57
N HIS A 132 -5.98 30.76 -11.50
CA HIS A 132 -4.53 30.87 -11.76
C HIS A 132 -3.85 31.87 -10.82
N LEU A 133 -4.62 32.71 -10.13
CA LEU A 133 -4.10 33.63 -9.13
C LEU A 133 -3.90 32.91 -7.78
N ALA A 134 -2.93 33.38 -6.99
CA ALA A 134 -2.76 32.90 -5.62
C ALA A 134 -4.03 33.15 -4.79
N PRO A 135 -4.52 32.19 -3.98
CA PRO A 135 -5.84 32.30 -3.33
C PRO A 135 -6.06 33.58 -2.50
N PHE A 136 -5.01 34.04 -1.82
CA PHE A 136 -5.06 35.25 -0.97
C PHE A 136 -5.24 36.54 -1.79
N ASP A 137 -4.70 36.58 -3.01
CA ASP A 137 -4.78 37.73 -3.91
C ASP A 137 -6.02 37.64 -4.81
N GLY A 138 -6.26 36.47 -5.41
CA GLY A 138 -7.34 36.26 -6.38
C GLY A 138 -8.73 36.53 -5.82
N THR A 139 -8.97 36.20 -4.54
CA THR A 139 -10.28 36.46 -3.89
C THR A 139 -10.52 37.96 -3.70
N ALA A 140 -9.53 38.68 -3.14
CA ALA A 140 -9.62 40.11 -2.88
C ALA A 140 -9.68 40.92 -4.18
N ALA A 141 -8.81 40.58 -5.15
CA ALA A 141 -8.78 41.20 -6.47
C ALA A 141 -10.12 41.06 -7.20
N ARG A 142 -10.70 39.85 -7.18
CA ARG A 142 -12.01 39.59 -7.81
C ARG A 142 -13.11 40.44 -7.18
N GLN A 143 -13.15 40.56 -5.86
CA GLN A 143 -14.14 41.36 -5.15
C GLN A 143 -13.99 42.85 -5.48
N ALA A 144 -12.77 43.39 -5.43
CA ALA A 144 -12.50 44.79 -5.74
C ALA A 144 -12.89 45.13 -7.20
N ILE A 145 -12.49 44.30 -8.16
CA ILE A 145 -12.80 44.53 -9.58
C ILE A 145 -14.32 44.53 -9.81
N HIS A 146 -15.05 43.55 -9.27
CA HIS A 146 -16.51 43.47 -9.43
C HIS A 146 -17.27 44.61 -8.74
N LEU A 147 -16.70 45.22 -7.70
CA LEU A 147 -17.31 46.35 -7.01
C LEU A 147 -17.25 47.65 -7.84
N HIS A 148 -16.19 47.83 -8.63
CA HIS A 148 -15.90 49.11 -9.30
C HIS A 148 -16.08 49.09 -10.83
N ARG A 149 -16.52 47.96 -11.41
CA ARG A 149 -16.60 47.76 -12.87
C ARG A 149 -17.97 47.26 -13.32
N ASP A 150 -18.39 47.71 -14.50
CA ASP A 150 -19.64 47.29 -15.14
C ASP A 150 -19.44 45.98 -15.93
N LEU A 151 -18.26 45.81 -16.55
CA LEU A 151 -17.91 44.65 -17.38
C LEU A 151 -16.47 44.18 -17.08
N VAL A 152 -16.29 42.87 -16.95
CA VAL A 152 -14.98 42.20 -16.80
C VAL A 152 -14.80 41.22 -17.95
N LEU A 153 -13.78 41.41 -18.78
CA LEU A 153 -13.45 40.53 -19.89
C LEU A 153 -12.19 39.73 -19.57
N ARG A 154 -12.33 38.40 -19.54
CA ARG A 154 -11.27 37.46 -19.14
C ARG A 154 -10.83 36.54 -20.27
N GLY A 155 -9.53 36.36 -20.48
CA GLY A 155 -8.98 35.40 -21.46
C GLY A 155 -8.79 33.97 -20.94
N HIS A 156 -7.89 33.24 -21.61
CA HIS A 156 -7.35 31.89 -21.28
C HIS A 156 -8.31 30.70 -21.36
N ARG A 157 -9.60 30.87 -21.08
CA ARG A 157 -10.58 29.78 -21.18
C ARG A 157 -10.96 29.57 -22.65
N HIS A 158 -10.77 28.34 -23.14
CA HIS A 158 -11.20 27.92 -24.49
C HIS A 158 -12.74 27.75 -24.61
N GLU A 159 -13.52 28.49 -23.81
CA GLU A 159 -14.96 28.35 -23.65
C GLU A 159 -15.61 29.74 -23.53
N SER A 160 -16.81 29.90 -24.10
CA SER A 160 -17.53 31.19 -24.17
C SER A 160 -18.51 31.36 -23.00
N GLU A 161 -18.02 31.31 -21.75
CA GLU A 161 -18.86 31.46 -20.55
C GLU A 161 -19.23 32.94 -20.25
N ALA A 162 -20.43 33.16 -19.71
CA ALA A 162 -20.90 34.46 -19.20
C ALA A 162 -21.43 34.32 -17.76
N PHE A 163 -20.97 35.18 -16.86
CA PHE A 163 -21.36 35.19 -15.45
C PHE A 163 -21.90 36.57 -15.08
N ARG A 164 -23.14 36.64 -14.59
CA ARG A 164 -23.65 37.85 -13.94
C ARG A 164 -23.29 37.78 -12.46
N VAL A 165 -22.49 38.73 -11.99
CA VAL A 165 -22.05 38.81 -10.60
C VAL A 165 -22.88 39.89 -9.89
N LEU A 166 -23.56 39.49 -8.82
CA LEU A 166 -24.31 40.42 -7.96
C LEU A 166 -23.30 41.19 -7.10
N SER A 167 -23.30 42.52 -7.22
CA SER A 167 -22.49 43.40 -6.37
C SER A 167 -23.07 43.44 -4.95
N PRO A 168 -22.25 43.74 -3.92
CA PRO A 168 -22.74 44.14 -2.60
C PRO A 168 -23.66 45.38 -2.64
N ASP A 169 -23.54 46.20 -3.69
CA ASP A 169 -24.49 47.28 -4.00
C ASP A 169 -25.69 46.71 -4.79
N PRO A 170 -26.90 46.62 -4.19
CA PRO A 170 -28.07 46.04 -4.86
C PRO A 170 -28.57 46.86 -6.07
N ALA A 171 -28.07 48.07 -6.28
CA ALA A 171 -28.40 48.91 -7.42
C ALA A 171 -27.45 48.71 -8.63
N ARG A 172 -26.45 47.82 -8.54
CA ARG A 172 -25.44 47.63 -9.60
C ARG A 172 -25.11 46.15 -9.81
N ALA A 173 -25.01 45.71 -11.07
CA ALA A 173 -24.49 44.39 -11.42
C ALA A 173 -23.21 44.51 -12.25
N CYS A 174 -22.28 43.57 -12.04
CA CYS A 174 -21.09 43.42 -12.88
C CYS A 174 -21.26 42.19 -13.77
N LEU A 175 -20.98 42.33 -15.07
CA LEU A 175 -20.98 41.20 -16.00
C LEU A 175 -19.55 40.72 -16.25
N GLU A 176 -19.26 39.45 -15.98
CA GLU A 176 -17.97 38.82 -16.23
C GLU A 176 -18.10 37.88 -17.45
N LEU A 177 -17.33 38.11 -18.52
CA LEU A 177 -17.35 37.34 -19.76
C LEU A 177 -15.99 36.72 -20.05
N ALA A 178 -15.98 35.44 -20.44
CA ALA A 178 -14.79 34.77 -20.95
C ALA A 178 -14.63 35.03 -22.46
N ALA A 179 -13.53 35.64 -22.86
CA ALA A 179 -13.18 35.82 -24.26
C ALA A 179 -12.80 34.48 -24.90
N GLY A 180 -13.44 34.13 -26.00
CA GLY A 180 -13.04 32.99 -26.83
C GLY A 180 -11.65 33.18 -27.43
N CYS A 181 -11.01 32.08 -27.85
CA CYS A 181 -9.67 32.09 -28.43
C CYS A 181 -9.70 31.73 -29.92
N VAL A 182 -8.76 32.29 -30.70
CA VAL A 182 -8.58 31.98 -32.13
C VAL A 182 -7.12 31.55 -32.36
N TYR A 183 -6.95 30.32 -32.82
CA TYR A 183 -5.65 29.70 -33.11
C TYR A 183 -5.53 29.35 -34.59
N ASP A 184 -4.31 29.46 -35.11
CA ASP A 184 -3.97 28.93 -36.43
C ASP A 184 -3.69 27.42 -36.31
N GLY A 185 -4.44 26.57 -37.04
CA GLY A 185 -4.20 25.12 -37.17
C GLY A 185 -4.45 24.19 -35.96
N SER A 186 -5.44 24.44 -35.09
CA SER A 186 -5.41 23.91 -33.70
C SER A 186 -6.26 22.67 -33.34
N ARG A 187 -5.81 22.03 -32.22
CA ARG A 187 -6.40 20.95 -31.40
C ARG A 187 -7.61 21.39 -30.54
N TYR A 188 -7.89 22.69 -30.45
CA TYR A 188 -8.94 23.32 -29.62
C TYR A 188 -9.94 24.10 -30.50
N PRO A 189 -11.22 24.22 -30.09
CA PRO A 189 -12.22 24.95 -30.86
C PRO A 189 -11.93 26.46 -30.86
N ASN A 190 -11.95 27.07 -32.05
CA ASN A 190 -11.83 28.52 -32.20
C ASN A 190 -13.20 29.18 -31.95
N ALA A 191 -13.24 30.22 -31.11
CA ALA A 191 -14.45 30.96 -30.77
C ALA A 191 -14.15 32.44 -30.51
N PHE A 192 -15.14 33.31 -30.70
CA PHE A 192 -15.09 34.71 -30.26
C PHE A 192 -16.46 35.21 -29.81
N GLN A 193 -16.47 36.32 -29.08
CA GLN A 193 -17.69 37.00 -28.66
C GLN A 193 -17.74 38.39 -29.27
N TRP A 194 -18.91 38.77 -29.78
CA TRP A 194 -19.20 40.13 -30.22
C TRP A 194 -20.10 40.79 -29.18
N ILE A 195 -19.63 41.87 -28.56
CA ILE A 195 -20.28 42.52 -27.41
C ILE A 195 -20.77 43.91 -27.84
N GLU A 196 -22.04 44.18 -27.61
CA GLU A 196 -22.69 45.45 -27.88
C GLU A 196 -23.13 46.09 -26.57
N LEU A 197 -22.75 47.36 -26.39
CA LEU A 197 -23.06 48.16 -25.20
C LEU A 197 -24.07 49.23 -25.56
N TYR A 198 -25.19 49.28 -24.84
CA TYR A 198 -26.30 50.21 -25.09
C TYR A 198 -26.46 51.18 -23.92
N ALA A 199 -26.46 52.46 -24.22
CA ALA A 199 -26.62 53.55 -23.25
C ALA A 199 -27.79 54.52 -23.58
N ASP A 200 -28.60 54.22 -24.60
CA ASP A 200 -29.73 55.08 -24.99
C ASP A 200 -31.02 54.72 -24.23
N PRO A 201 -31.84 55.72 -23.86
CA PRO A 201 -33.18 55.46 -23.34
C PRO A 201 -34.05 54.79 -24.43
N PRO A 202 -34.91 53.83 -24.07
CA PRO A 202 -35.81 53.22 -25.05
C PRO A 202 -36.69 54.28 -25.72
N VAL A 203 -36.96 54.10 -27.00
CA VAL A 203 -37.81 55.00 -27.81
C VAL A 203 -39.13 55.23 -27.08
N GLY A 204 -39.38 56.47 -26.61
CA GLY A 204 -40.59 56.87 -25.86
C GLY A 204 -40.41 57.15 -24.36
N ALA A 205 -39.20 57.10 -23.80
CA ALA A 205 -38.97 57.45 -22.39
C ALA A 205 -38.96 58.98 -22.15
N ALA A 206 -39.52 59.40 -21.00
CA ALA A 206 -39.55 60.81 -20.59
C ALA A 206 -38.13 61.38 -20.36
N PRO A 207 -37.84 62.63 -20.76
CA PRO A 207 -36.53 63.24 -20.58
C PRO A 207 -36.22 63.44 -19.08
N GLY A 208 -35.08 62.95 -18.61
CA GLY A 208 -34.55 63.17 -17.26
C GLY A 208 -34.30 61.93 -16.37
N ARG A 209 -34.44 60.70 -16.88
CA ARG A 209 -33.99 59.47 -16.20
C ARG A 209 -32.68 58.96 -16.80
N ASP A 210 -31.72 58.57 -15.95
CA ASP A 210 -30.54 57.79 -16.36
C ASP A 210 -31.01 56.55 -17.15
N ALA A 211 -30.51 56.39 -18.37
CA ALA A 211 -30.86 55.27 -19.23
C ALA A 211 -30.26 53.97 -18.67
N PRO A 212 -31.01 52.84 -18.67
CA PRO A 212 -30.51 51.59 -18.13
C PRO A 212 -29.39 51.01 -19.01
N LYS A 213 -28.26 50.63 -18.39
CA LYS A 213 -27.13 50.00 -19.06
C LYS A 213 -27.49 48.58 -19.48
N ARG A 214 -27.48 48.36 -20.80
CA ARG A 214 -27.73 47.03 -21.39
C ARG A 214 -26.53 46.52 -22.16
N VAL A 215 -26.24 45.24 -22.01
CA VAL A 215 -25.16 44.54 -22.72
C VAL A 215 -25.75 43.39 -23.52
N ARG A 216 -25.49 43.36 -24.82
CA ARG A 216 -25.82 42.21 -25.68
C ARG A 216 -24.53 41.49 -26.08
N VAL A 217 -24.51 40.18 -25.94
CA VAL A 217 -23.36 39.32 -26.27
C VAL A 217 -23.78 38.34 -27.34
N HIS A 218 -23.10 38.32 -28.47
CA HIS A 218 -23.28 37.37 -29.56
C HIS A 218 -22.14 36.36 -29.56
N PHE A 219 -22.47 35.06 -29.55
CA PHE A 219 -21.49 33.99 -29.47
C PHE A 219 -21.18 33.43 -30.86
N ARG A 220 -19.90 33.25 -31.18
CA ARG A 220 -19.43 32.76 -32.49
C ARG A 220 -18.40 31.66 -32.30
N ALA A 221 -18.54 30.58 -33.07
CA ALA A 221 -17.61 29.46 -33.07
C ALA A 221 -17.21 29.10 -34.51
N TRP A 222 -15.98 28.66 -34.70
CA TRP A 222 -15.48 28.14 -35.97
C TRP A 222 -15.82 26.66 -36.07
N VAL A 223 -16.73 26.32 -36.97
CA VAL A 223 -17.21 24.94 -37.15
C VAL A 223 -17.18 24.63 -38.64
N GLN A 224 -16.54 23.51 -39.00
CA GLN A 224 -16.46 23.02 -40.39
C GLN A 224 -15.93 24.05 -41.40
N GLY A 225 -14.92 24.84 -41.01
CA GLY A 225 -14.28 25.80 -41.91
C GLY A 225 -15.04 27.11 -42.12
N ALA A 226 -16.05 27.42 -41.30
CA ALA A 226 -16.75 28.70 -41.32
C ALA A 226 -17.08 29.22 -39.90
N TRP A 227 -17.17 30.54 -39.76
CA TRP A 227 -17.68 31.18 -38.54
C TRP A 227 -19.21 31.03 -38.49
N GLN A 228 -19.70 30.39 -37.44
CA GLN A 228 -21.12 30.15 -37.23
C GLN A 228 -21.60 30.74 -35.90
N THR A 229 -22.91 30.95 -35.79
CA THR A 229 -23.54 31.37 -34.54
C THR A 229 -23.48 30.22 -33.53
N ASP A 230 -22.85 30.44 -32.38
CA ASP A 230 -22.78 29.44 -31.33
C ASP A 230 -24.07 29.44 -30.51
N ARG A 231 -24.93 28.45 -30.79
CA ARG A 231 -26.22 28.24 -30.12
C ARG A 231 -26.12 27.30 -28.92
N ASN A 232 -24.92 26.81 -28.60
CA ASN A 232 -24.72 25.86 -27.50
C ASN A 232 -24.56 26.57 -26.13
N GLN A 233 -24.70 27.90 -26.10
CA GLN A 233 -24.63 28.67 -24.86
C GLN A 233 -25.93 28.55 -24.05
N PRO A 234 -25.85 28.22 -22.74
CA PRO A 234 -27.03 28.04 -21.89
C PRO A 234 -27.97 29.25 -21.90
N GLY A 235 -29.23 29.03 -22.29
CA GLY A 235 -30.26 30.09 -22.32
C GLY A 235 -30.22 31.02 -23.54
N CYS A 236 -29.37 30.73 -24.54
CA CYS A 236 -29.15 31.58 -25.71
C CYS A 236 -29.36 30.81 -27.03
N PRO A 237 -30.59 30.32 -27.32
CA PRO A 237 -30.87 29.52 -28.51
C PRO A 237 -30.61 30.26 -29.83
N ASP A 238 -30.69 31.59 -29.80
CA ASP A 238 -30.42 32.47 -30.95
C ASP A 238 -28.94 32.89 -31.03
N GLY A 239 -28.07 32.27 -30.22
CA GLY A 239 -26.64 32.56 -30.12
C GLY A 239 -26.32 33.99 -29.70
N HIS A 240 -27.20 34.60 -28.92
CA HIS A 240 -26.95 35.85 -28.22
C HIS A 240 -27.67 35.91 -26.86
N ALA A 241 -27.15 36.74 -25.95
CA ALA A 241 -27.69 37.02 -24.62
C ALA A 241 -27.83 38.54 -24.42
N GLU A 242 -28.87 39.00 -23.72
CA GLU A 242 -29.02 40.41 -23.32
C GLU A 242 -29.09 40.52 -21.79
N PHE A 243 -28.33 41.45 -21.23
CA PHE A 243 -28.20 41.69 -19.79
C PHE A 243 -28.57 43.13 -19.47
N ASP A 244 -29.49 43.31 -18.53
CA ASP A 244 -29.82 44.60 -17.91
C ASP A 244 -29.05 44.72 -16.60
N LEU A 245 -28.11 45.68 -16.52
CA LEU A 245 -27.23 45.82 -15.36
C LEU A 245 -27.88 46.58 -14.20
N ASP A 246 -29.04 47.22 -14.42
CA ASP A 246 -29.70 48.11 -13.45
C ASP A 246 -30.99 47.50 -12.84
N ARG A 247 -31.40 46.29 -13.25
CA ARG A 247 -32.54 45.56 -12.64
C ARG A 247 -32.11 44.36 -11.79
N PRO A 248 -32.62 44.18 -10.56
CA PRO A 248 -32.46 42.92 -9.82
C PRO A 248 -33.14 41.76 -10.57
N ALA A 249 -32.48 40.61 -10.64
CA ALA A 249 -32.99 39.44 -11.35
C ALA A 249 -34.29 38.95 -10.68
N ALA A 250 -35.42 39.04 -11.40
CA ALA A 250 -36.64 38.36 -11.01
C ALA A 250 -36.44 36.85 -11.18
N ALA A 251 -36.60 36.09 -10.10
CA ALA A 251 -36.71 34.63 -10.19
C ALA A 251 -37.96 34.27 -11.02
N PRO A 252 -37.89 33.32 -11.97
CA PRO A 252 -39.06 32.95 -12.76
C PRO A 252 -40.12 32.31 -11.85
N GLY A 253 -41.28 32.95 -11.76
CA GLY A 253 -42.45 32.41 -11.10
C GLY A 253 -43.04 31.22 -11.86
N LYS A 254 -42.69 30.00 -11.45
CA LYS A 254 -43.60 28.86 -11.47
C LYS A 254 -43.61 28.25 -10.08
N ARG A 255 -44.79 28.18 -9.45
CA ARG A 255 -45.00 27.47 -8.20
C ARG A 255 -44.62 26.00 -8.45
N PRO A 256 -43.66 25.41 -7.71
CA PRO A 256 -43.27 24.03 -7.93
C PRO A 256 -44.44 23.09 -7.58
N PRO A 257 -44.62 21.97 -8.31
CA PRO A 257 -45.55 20.92 -7.91
C PRO A 257 -45.18 20.38 -6.51
N PRO A 258 -46.15 19.80 -5.78
CA PRO A 258 -45.91 19.26 -4.44
C PRO A 258 -44.78 18.23 -4.43
N PRO A 259 -44.05 18.08 -3.31
CA PRO A 259 -42.96 17.12 -3.19
C PRO A 259 -43.45 15.69 -3.41
N ALA A 260 -42.79 14.99 -4.31
CA ALA A 260 -43.03 13.59 -4.57
C ALA A 260 -42.50 12.69 -3.44
N ASP A 261 -43.18 11.57 -3.19
CA ASP A 261 -42.85 10.61 -2.14
C ASP A 261 -41.61 9.77 -2.53
N PRO A 262 -40.49 9.83 -1.78
CA PRO A 262 -39.29 9.04 -2.05
C PRO A 262 -39.39 7.56 -1.62
N ARG A 263 -40.52 7.12 -1.06
CA ARG A 263 -40.68 5.78 -0.49
C ARG A 263 -40.28 4.66 -1.43
N LYS A 264 -40.74 4.67 -2.68
CA LYS A 264 -40.45 3.59 -3.64
C LYS A 264 -38.96 3.50 -3.97
N TYR A 265 -38.30 4.64 -4.20
CA TYR A 265 -36.84 4.72 -4.37
C TYR A 265 -36.10 4.09 -3.19
N LEU A 266 -36.54 4.36 -1.96
CA LEU A 266 -35.93 3.81 -0.75
C LEU A 266 -36.20 2.30 -0.62
N GLU A 267 -37.37 1.80 -1.04
CA GLU A 267 -37.70 0.37 -1.03
C GLU A 267 -36.83 -0.41 -2.02
N ASP A 268 -36.62 0.13 -3.23
CA ASP A 268 -35.72 -0.43 -4.24
C ASP A 268 -34.28 -0.44 -3.71
N LEU A 269 -33.81 0.70 -3.18
CA LEU A 269 -32.46 0.81 -2.62
C LEU A 269 -32.24 -0.12 -1.42
N ALA A 270 -33.21 -0.24 -0.52
CA ALA A 270 -33.14 -1.14 0.63
C ALA A 270 -33.07 -2.62 0.19
N THR A 271 -33.74 -2.96 -0.91
CA THR A 271 -33.70 -4.31 -1.51
C THR A 271 -32.35 -4.60 -2.15
N ASP A 272 -31.81 -3.63 -2.90
CA ASP A 272 -30.49 -3.75 -3.56
C ASP A 272 -29.33 -3.81 -2.56
N THR A 273 -29.45 -3.11 -1.44
CA THR A 273 -28.38 -2.99 -0.44
C THR A 273 -28.53 -3.96 0.73
N GLY A 274 -29.69 -4.60 0.89
CA GLY A 274 -30.02 -5.42 2.06
C GLY A 274 -29.36 -6.78 2.14
N SER A 275 -28.53 -7.16 1.16
CA SER A 275 -27.92 -8.49 1.12
C SER A 275 -26.48 -8.52 0.63
N ILE A 276 -25.74 -9.53 1.07
CA ILE A 276 -24.43 -9.93 0.55
C ILE A 276 -24.59 -11.29 -0.15
N ASP A 277 -24.24 -11.32 -1.43
CA ASP A 277 -24.31 -12.55 -2.24
C ASP A 277 -22.97 -13.27 -2.19
N ILE A 278 -22.97 -14.50 -1.66
CA ILE A 278 -21.79 -15.36 -1.61
C ILE A 278 -21.97 -16.50 -2.62
N ARG A 279 -21.21 -16.43 -3.72
CA ARG A 279 -21.22 -17.45 -4.78
C ARG A 279 -20.26 -18.59 -4.45
N GLY A 280 -20.53 -19.76 -5.03
CA GLY A 280 -19.71 -20.96 -4.84
C GLY A 280 -19.91 -21.66 -3.48
N LEU A 281 -20.83 -21.19 -2.64
CA LEU A 281 -21.20 -21.85 -1.39
C LEU A 281 -22.13 -23.05 -1.67
N VAL A 282 -21.69 -24.27 -1.40
CA VAL A 282 -22.49 -25.47 -1.63
C VAL A 282 -23.59 -25.57 -0.57
N THR A 283 -24.80 -25.16 -0.94
CA THR A 283 -26.01 -25.23 -0.09
C THR A 283 -27.14 -26.05 -0.71
N GLY A 284 -26.87 -26.75 -1.83
CA GLY A 284 -27.86 -27.55 -2.56
C GLY A 284 -28.68 -26.77 -3.60
N ARG A 285 -28.38 -25.49 -3.85
CA ARG A 285 -28.94 -24.68 -4.94
C ARG A 285 -27.81 -24.15 -5.85
N PRO A 286 -28.02 -24.04 -7.17
CA PRO A 286 -27.02 -23.54 -8.11
C PRO A 286 -26.83 -22.01 -8.08
N GLU A 287 -27.71 -21.27 -7.40
CA GLU A 287 -27.67 -19.81 -7.31
C GLU A 287 -26.77 -19.30 -6.16
N ALA A 288 -26.39 -18.02 -6.21
CA ALA A 288 -25.64 -17.36 -5.14
C ALA A 288 -26.41 -17.46 -3.80
N HIS A 289 -25.73 -17.83 -2.72
CA HIS A 289 -26.37 -17.79 -1.40
C HIS A 289 -26.44 -16.35 -0.92
N ARG A 290 -27.66 -15.87 -0.66
CA ARG A 290 -27.95 -14.47 -0.35
C ARG A 290 -28.16 -14.29 1.14
N PHE A 291 -27.18 -13.70 1.81
CA PHE A 291 -27.26 -13.40 3.25
C PHE A 291 -27.73 -11.97 3.49
N PRO A 292 -28.53 -11.69 4.53
CA PRO A 292 -28.82 -10.32 4.95
C PRO A 292 -27.53 -9.57 5.30
N ILE A 293 -27.35 -8.35 4.78
CA ILE A 293 -26.11 -7.57 4.99
C ILE A 293 -25.87 -7.31 6.48
N ALA A 294 -26.94 -7.12 7.27
CA ALA A 294 -26.87 -6.90 8.70
C ALA A 294 -26.32 -8.09 9.50
N GLU A 295 -26.43 -9.31 8.95
CA GLU A 295 -25.97 -10.53 9.62
C GLU A 295 -24.48 -10.78 9.41
N LEU A 296 -23.93 -10.41 8.26
CA LEU A 296 -22.53 -10.71 7.89
C LEU A 296 -21.58 -9.50 7.93
N TYR A 297 -22.07 -8.26 7.77
CA TYR A 297 -21.21 -7.08 7.78
C TYR A 297 -20.37 -6.98 9.07
N ILE A 298 -19.12 -6.58 8.98
CA ILE A 298 -18.24 -6.32 10.14
C ILE A 298 -17.74 -4.88 10.11
N GLU A 299 -17.48 -4.32 11.28
CA GLU A 299 -16.91 -2.98 11.40
C GLU A 299 -15.49 -2.96 10.86
N LEU A 300 -15.19 -1.98 10.00
CA LEU A 300 -13.87 -1.80 9.40
C LEU A 300 -13.09 -0.74 10.18
N GLN A 301 -11.78 -0.90 10.29
CA GLN A 301 -10.89 0.10 10.86
C GLN A 301 -10.25 0.94 9.76
N ALA A 302 -9.87 2.17 10.12
CA ALA A 302 -9.24 3.08 9.19
C ALA A 302 -8.31 4.10 9.88
N THR A 303 -7.35 4.62 9.13
CA THR A 303 -6.43 5.69 9.53
C THR A 303 -6.57 6.91 8.61
N GLY A 304 -6.49 8.13 9.14
CA GLY A 304 -6.74 9.32 8.32
C GLY A 304 -6.65 10.66 9.05
N THR A 305 -6.74 11.75 8.30
CA THR A 305 -6.55 13.15 8.75
C THR A 305 -7.84 13.87 9.16
N GLY A 306 -8.86 13.14 9.60
CA GLY A 306 -10.16 13.69 10.02
C GLY A 306 -10.21 14.14 11.49
N ALA A 307 -11.22 14.94 11.84
CA ALA A 307 -11.42 15.62 13.14
C ALA A 307 -11.24 14.78 14.43
N ALA A 308 -11.27 13.45 14.36
CA ALA A 308 -10.94 12.57 15.48
C ALA A 308 -9.48 12.68 15.97
N ALA A 309 -8.57 13.24 15.15
CA ALA A 309 -7.18 13.50 15.54
C ALA A 309 -6.98 14.82 16.32
N ALA A 310 -7.95 15.74 16.30
CA ALA A 310 -7.79 17.09 16.85
C ALA A 310 -8.03 17.17 18.37
N ASP A 311 -8.62 16.14 18.98
CA ASP A 311 -8.98 16.14 20.41
C ASP A 311 -7.87 15.61 21.33
N GLN A 312 -6.69 15.27 20.79
CA GLN A 312 -5.56 14.74 21.57
C GLN A 312 -4.53 15.84 21.85
N THR A 313 -4.74 16.53 22.96
CA THR A 313 -3.70 17.32 23.63
C THR A 313 -2.81 16.38 24.45
N GLY A 314 -1.64 15.99 23.90
CA GLY A 314 -0.57 15.37 24.71
C GLY A 314 0.28 14.28 24.05
N ALA A 315 1.58 14.57 23.93
CA ALA A 315 2.75 13.67 24.01
C ALA A 315 2.99 12.49 23.05
N ASP A 316 2.08 12.04 22.19
CA ASP A 316 2.39 10.91 21.28
C ASP A 316 2.03 11.19 19.81
N ARG A 317 2.99 11.80 19.08
CA ARG A 317 2.85 12.16 17.66
C ARG A 317 3.43 11.11 16.70
N THR A 318 3.78 9.91 17.18
CA THR A 318 4.57 8.98 16.36
C THR A 318 3.75 8.08 15.44
N HIS A 319 2.48 7.76 15.73
CA HIS A 319 1.62 6.99 14.81
C HIS A 319 0.13 7.35 14.94
N PRO A 320 -0.59 7.70 13.84
CA PRO A 320 -2.03 7.90 13.90
C PRO A 320 -2.74 6.57 14.25
N ARG A 321 -3.48 6.57 15.36
CA ARG A 321 -4.20 5.39 15.88
C ARG A 321 -5.39 5.03 14.98
N ALA A 322 -5.56 3.75 14.66
CA ALA A 322 -6.70 3.28 13.86
C ALA A 322 -8.03 3.52 14.60
N THR A 323 -9.04 4.01 13.87
CA THR A 323 -10.40 4.29 14.35
C THR A 323 -11.43 3.50 13.54
N LEU A 324 -12.69 3.45 13.98
CA LEU A 324 -13.73 2.78 13.20
C LEU A 324 -14.06 3.61 11.96
N LEU A 325 -14.13 2.99 10.79
CA LEU A 325 -14.37 3.66 9.50
C LEU A 325 -15.65 4.49 9.51
N ARG A 326 -16.70 4.03 10.21
CA ARG A 326 -17.96 4.78 10.36
C ARG A 326 -17.77 6.15 11.01
N GLU A 327 -16.78 6.33 11.89
CA GLU A 327 -16.51 7.62 12.55
C GLU A 327 -16.03 8.68 11.56
N ALA A 328 -15.40 8.25 10.45
CA ALA A 328 -15.01 9.16 9.38
C ALA A 328 -16.21 9.80 8.66
N LEU A 329 -17.42 9.23 8.75
CA LEU A 329 -18.64 9.77 8.15
C LEU A 329 -19.06 11.14 8.72
N VAL A 330 -18.47 11.56 9.85
CA VAL A 330 -18.65 12.93 10.39
C VAL A 330 -18.14 13.99 9.42
N ASN A 331 -17.17 13.65 8.57
CA ASN A 331 -16.60 14.58 7.61
C ASN A 331 -17.58 14.81 6.45
N PRO A 332 -17.97 16.07 6.16
CA PRO A 332 -18.94 16.36 5.10
C PRO A 332 -18.40 16.07 3.69
N ARG A 333 -17.08 15.97 3.55
CA ARG A 333 -16.37 15.65 2.32
C ARG A 333 -15.36 14.57 2.67
N LEU A 334 -15.62 13.32 2.29
CA LEU A 334 -14.83 12.18 2.69
C LEU A 334 -14.41 11.36 1.47
N VAL A 335 -13.12 11.03 1.40
CA VAL A 335 -12.60 10.01 0.49
C VAL A 335 -12.12 8.82 1.31
N ILE A 336 -12.67 7.65 1.01
CA ILE A 336 -12.29 6.36 1.59
C ILE A 336 -11.43 5.62 0.58
N VAL A 337 -10.17 5.43 0.93
CA VAL A 337 -9.21 4.69 0.13
C VAL A 337 -8.98 3.31 0.75
N GLY A 338 -8.77 2.30 -0.07
CA GLY A 338 -8.43 0.97 0.45
C GLY A 338 -8.09 -0.01 -0.65
N ASP A 339 -7.36 -1.06 -0.28
CA ASP A 339 -6.95 -2.10 -1.21
C ASP A 339 -8.15 -2.86 -1.81
N PRO A 340 -7.97 -3.56 -2.94
CA PRO A 340 -9.01 -4.40 -3.51
C PRO A 340 -9.50 -5.44 -2.51
N GLY A 341 -10.82 -5.63 -2.46
CA GLY A 341 -11.43 -6.61 -1.55
C GLY A 341 -11.49 -6.22 -0.06
N CYS A 342 -11.05 -5.03 0.35
CA CYS A 342 -11.12 -4.61 1.76
C CYS A 342 -12.53 -4.25 2.27
N GLY A 343 -13.53 -4.11 1.38
CA GLY A 343 -14.93 -3.88 1.76
C GLY A 343 -15.51 -2.47 1.52
N LYS A 344 -14.86 -1.62 0.71
CA LYS A 344 -15.33 -0.26 0.34
C LYS A 344 -16.80 -0.23 -0.13
N THR A 345 -17.12 -0.97 -1.19
CA THR A 345 -18.48 -1.08 -1.73
C THR A 345 -19.46 -1.62 -0.71
N THR A 346 -19.07 -2.66 0.05
CA THR A 346 -19.90 -3.24 1.11
C THR A 346 -20.21 -2.21 2.20
N PHE A 347 -19.25 -1.36 2.57
CA PHE A 347 -19.46 -0.26 3.52
C PHE A 347 -20.44 0.78 3.00
N LEU A 348 -20.31 1.23 1.74
CA LEU A 348 -21.27 2.17 1.14
C LEU A 348 -22.68 1.59 1.04
N ARG A 349 -22.79 0.29 0.68
CA ARG A 349 -24.08 -0.43 0.69
C ARG A 349 -24.66 -0.52 2.10
N TRP A 350 -23.84 -0.80 3.12
CA TRP A 350 -24.26 -0.82 4.52
C TRP A 350 -24.78 0.53 5.00
N VAL A 351 -24.09 1.62 4.65
CA VAL A 351 -24.51 3.01 4.95
C VAL A 351 -25.85 3.31 4.29
N ALA A 352 -25.98 3.00 2.99
CA ALA A 352 -27.22 3.21 2.23
C ALA A 352 -28.38 2.38 2.81
N HIS A 353 -28.14 1.11 3.16
CA HIS A 353 -29.14 0.23 3.76
C HIS A 353 -29.65 0.75 5.10
N CYS A 354 -28.75 1.17 6.00
CA CYS A 354 -29.13 1.70 7.30
C CYS A 354 -29.95 3.00 7.17
N LEU A 355 -29.54 3.92 6.30
CA LEU A 355 -30.26 5.17 6.06
C LEU A 355 -31.63 4.94 5.41
N ALA A 356 -31.72 4.00 4.47
CA ALA A 356 -32.99 3.65 3.83
C ALA A 356 -33.95 2.96 4.81
N ALA A 357 -33.46 2.04 5.64
CA ALA A 357 -34.25 1.38 6.67
C ALA A 357 -34.77 2.36 7.74
N ASP A 358 -33.97 3.35 8.14
CA ASP A 358 -34.36 4.41 9.07
C ASP A 358 -35.46 5.30 8.45
N ARG A 359 -35.25 5.77 7.20
CA ARG A 359 -36.23 6.59 6.47
C ARG A 359 -37.56 5.88 6.19
N LEU A 360 -37.53 4.57 5.95
CA LEU A 360 -38.73 3.76 5.76
C LEU A 360 -39.42 3.38 7.08
N GLY A 361 -38.81 3.70 8.24
CA GLY A 361 -39.32 3.30 9.55
C GLY A 361 -39.18 1.80 9.84
N ARG A 362 -38.38 1.06 9.05
CA ARG A 362 -38.12 -0.38 9.25
C ARG A 362 -37.15 -0.64 10.40
N ASP A 363 -36.18 0.24 10.61
CA ASP A 363 -35.26 0.24 11.77
C ASP A 363 -35.03 1.70 12.25
N PRO A 364 -35.99 2.29 13.00
CA PRO A 364 -35.92 3.69 13.40
C PRO A 364 -34.68 4.00 14.24
N GLY A 365 -33.92 5.03 13.86
CA GLY A 365 -32.68 5.45 14.51
C GLY A 365 -31.44 4.61 14.15
N ALA A 366 -31.51 3.74 13.13
CA ALA A 366 -30.37 2.97 12.64
C ALA A 366 -29.20 3.86 12.22
N ALA A 367 -29.45 5.04 11.61
CA ALA A 367 -28.40 5.95 11.18
C ALA A 367 -27.56 6.46 12.37
N ALA A 368 -28.21 6.80 13.48
CA ALA A 368 -27.51 7.26 14.69
C ALA A 368 -26.81 6.08 15.39
N ARG A 369 -27.51 4.97 15.64
CA ARG A 369 -26.98 3.83 16.42
C ARG A 369 -25.86 3.08 15.70
N ARG A 370 -25.96 2.88 14.38
CA ARG A 370 -25.04 2.02 13.61
C ARG A 370 -23.99 2.81 12.85
N LEU A 371 -24.27 4.06 12.47
CA LEU A 371 -23.34 4.88 11.67
C LEU A 371 -22.83 6.12 12.40
N GLY A 372 -23.35 6.45 13.60
CA GLY A 372 -22.99 7.68 14.31
C GLY A 372 -23.49 8.96 13.61
N LEU A 373 -24.44 8.85 12.68
CA LEU A 373 -24.97 9.98 11.92
C LEU A 373 -26.20 10.55 12.62
N ALA A 374 -26.09 11.78 13.14
CA ALA A 374 -27.23 12.50 13.68
C ALA A 374 -28.26 12.82 12.57
N PRO A 375 -29.57 12.77 12.86
CA PRO A 375 -30.59 13.19 11.92
C PRO A 375 -30.46 14.69 11.59
N GLY A 376 -30.76 15.06 10.35
CA GLY A 376 -30.85 16.46 9.95
C GLY A 376 -32.15 17.11 10.41
N ALA A 377 -32.34 18.39 10.09
CA ALA A 377 -33.53 19.16 10.47
C ALA A 377 -34.86 18.55 9.94
N ALA A 378 -34.80 17.76 8.86
CA ALA A 378 -35.95 17.06 8.25
C ALA A 378 -35.93 15.54 8.51
N GLY A 379 -35.17 15.06 9.50
CA GLY A 379 -34.97 13.63 9.78
C GLY A 379 -33.66 13.05 9.20
N PRO A 380 -33.48 11.72 9.19
CA PRO A 380 -32.30 11.06 8.62
C PRO A 380 -32.03 11.53 7.19
N ARG A 381 -30.81 11.53 6.65
CA ARG A 381 -30.60 11.96 5.24
C ARG A 381 -31.04 10.88 4.25
N LEU A 382 -31.53 11.28 3.07
CA LEU A 382 -31.83 10.36 1.97
C LEU A 382 -30.53 9.88 1.31
N PRO A 383 -30.22 8.57 1.31
CA PRO A 383 -28.99 8.06 0.72
C PRO A 383 -29.08 8.00 -0.82
N LEU A 384 -28.08 8.54 -1.50
CA LEU A 384 -27.92 8.47 -2.96
C LEU A 384 -26.68 7.64 -3.30
N LEU A 385 -26.85 6.34 -3.53
CA LEU A 385 -25.76 5.41 -3.86
C LEU A 385 -25.53 5.34 -5.38
N ILE A 386 -24.38 5.83 -5.83
CA ILE A 386 -24.05 6.01 -7.25
C ILE A 386 -22.73 5.29 -7.56
N PRO A 387 -22.77 4.16 -8.32
CA PRO A 387 -21.58 3.63 -8.96
C PRO A 387 -21.05 4.65 -9.98
N ILE A 388 -19.80 5.07 -9.82
CA ILE A 388 -19.19 6.11 -10.68
C ILE A 388 -19.13 5.63 -12.14
N ALA A 389 -18.82 4.35 -12.37
CA ALA A 389 -18.79 3.77 -13.71
C ALA A 389 -20.13 3.93 -14.44
N ASP A 390 -21.23 3.50 -13.81
CA ASP A 390 -22.59 3.64 -14.36
C ASP A 390 -22.95 5.10 -14.67
N TRP A 391 -22.54 6.02 -13.79
CA TRP A 391 -22.80 7.44 -13.97
C TRP A 391 -22.05 8.02 -15.17
N LEU A 392 -20.77 7.66 -15.35
CA LEU A 392 -19.97 8.07 -16.50
C LEU A 392 -20.53 7.48 -17.80
N ASP A 393 -20.89 6.20 -17.80
CA ASP A 393 -21.50 5.53 -18.96
C ASP A 393 -22.83 6.15 -19.37
N TYR A 394 -23.65 6.56 -18.40
CA TYR A 394 -24.87 7.32 -18.66
C TYR A 394 -24.56 8.65 -19.35
N ILE A 395 -23.60 9.42 -18.82
CA ILE A 395 -23.21 10.73 -19.38
C ILE A 395 -22.76 10.58 -20.83
N GLU A 396 -21.89 9.61 -21.14
CA GLU A 396 -21.38 9.42 -22.50
C GLU A 396 -22.47 8.97 -23.48
N ARG A 397 -23.37 8.06 -23.05
CA ARG A 397 -24.54 7.66 -23.85
C ARG A 397 -25.48 8.84 -24.15
N THR A 398 -25.77 9.66 -23.15
CA THR A 398 -26.67 10.81 -23.26
C THR A 398 -26.06 11.92 -24.14
N LYS A 399 -24.74 12.18 -24.01
CA LYS A 399 -24.02 13.09 -24.94
C LYS A 399 -24.05 12.61 -26.38
N ALA A 400 -23.84 11.31 -26.63
CA ALA A 400 -23.89 10.74 -27.98
C ALA A 400 -25.27 10.93 -28.63
N GLN A 401 -26.33 10.89 -27.82
CA GLN A 401 -27.72 11.14 -28.25
C GLN A 401 -28.07 12.63 -28.38
N LYS A 402 -27.15 13.54 -28.03
CA LYS A 402 -27.37 15.01 -27.98
C LYS A 402 -28.55 15.40 -27.09
N THR A 403 -28.83 14.60 -26.07
CA THR A 403 -29.83 14.85 -25.04
C THR A 403 -29.10 15.13 -23.72
N GLY A 404 -29.75 15.77 -22.74
CA GLY A 404 -29.18 15.99 -21.39
C GLY A 404 -28.68 17.42 -21.09
N PRO A 405 -28.10 17.65 -19.89
CA PRO A 405 -27.69 18.97 -19.42
C PRO A 405 -26.61 19.63 -20.30
N THR A 406 -26.75 20.93 -20.56
CA THR A 406 -25.91 21.72 -21.49
C THR A 406 -24.46 21.89 -21.04
N LEU A 407 -24.20 21.99 -19.73
CA LEU A 407 -22.84 22.13 -19.21
C LEU A 407 -22.15 20.76 -19.16
N PRO A 408 -21.05 20.53 -19.88
CA PRO A 408 -20.40 19.23 -19.96
C PRO A 408 -20.07 18.66 -18.58
N ASN A 409 -19.60 19.49 -17.63
CA ASN A 409 -19.25 19.09 -16.26
C ASN A 409 -20.19 19.67 -15.18
N GLY A 410 -21.41 20.07 -15.56
CA GLY A 410 -22.36 20.69 -14.64
C GLY A 410 -22.89 19.72 -13.58
N ALA A 411 -23.22 20.24 -12.39
CA ALA A 411 -23.80 19.45 -11.31
C ALA A 411 -25.17 18.84 -11.69
N ALA A 412 -25.87 19.42 -12.67
CA ALA A 412 -27.16 18.95 -13.19
C ALA A 412 -27.14 17.52 -13.77
N TRP A 413 -25.96 16.97 -14.09
CA TRP A 413 -25.83 15.57 -14.54
C TRP A 413 -26.20 14.55 -13.47
N LEU A 414 -26.07 14.88 -12.17
CA LEU A 414 -26.43 13.95 -11.10
C LEU A 414 -27.96 13.76 -10.97
N PRO A 415 -28.79 14.82 -10.85
CA PRO A 415 -30.25 14.66 -10.85
C PRO A 415 -30.80 13.99 -12.11
N ALA A 416 -30.22 14.26 -13.28
CA ALA A 416 -30.60 13.62 -14.54
C ALA A 416 -30.34 12.10 -14.51
N TYR A 417 -29.15 11.69 -14.05
CA TYR A 417 -28.81 10.28 -13.86
C TYR A 417 -29.73 9.58 -12.86
N LEU A 418 -29.99 10.20 -11.71
CA LEU A 418 -30.88 9.63 -10.68
C LEU A 418 -32.30 9.46 -11.20
N SER A 419 -32.81 10.45 -11.94
CA SER A 419 -34.13 10.38 -12.59
C SER A 419 -34.18 9.26 -13.65
N ALA A 420 -33.14 9.10 -14.46
CA ALA A 420 -33.08 8.03 -15.46
C ALA A 420 -32.98 6.64 -14.83
N ARG A 421 -32.21 6.49 -13.74
CA ARG A 421 -32.06 5.23 -13.00
C ARG A 421 -33.33 4.84 -12.25
N ALA A 422 -34.12 5.81 -11.79
CA ALA A 422 -35.41 5.56 -11.18
C ALA A 422 -36.43 4.95 -12.18
N GLY A 423 -36.29 5.24 -13.48
CA GLY A 423 -37.10 4.67 -14.57
C GLY A 423 -38.59 5.08 -14.56
N ASP A 424 -39.35 4.66 -15.58
CA ASP A 424 -40.80 4.95 -15.72
C ASP A 424 -41.64 4.33 -14.60
N ALA A 425 -41.12 3.28 -13.94
CA ALA A 425 -41.80 2.61 -12.85
C ALA A 425 -41.91 3.48 -11.59
N ASN A 426 -41.01 4.45 -11.38
CA ASN A 426 -40.97 5.21 -10.12
C ASN A 426 -41.95 6.38 -10.03
N GLN A 427 -42.58 6.82 -11.15
CA GLN A 427 -43.66 7.83 -11.34
C GLN A 427 -43.69 9.12 -10.48
N ALA A 428 -42.83 9.29 -9.49
CA ALA A 428 -42.92 10.31 -8.46
C ALA A 428 -41.68 11.21 -8.46
N LEU A 429 -40.45 10.67 -8.42
CA LEU A 429 -39.23 11.49 -8.32
C LEU A 429 -38.61 11.81 -9.70
N GLY A 430 -38.81 13.03 -10.18
CA GLY A 430 -38.11 13.56 -11.35
C GLY A 430 -36.75 14.19 -11.02
N ALA A 431 -36.01 14.61 -12.05
CA ALA A 431 -34.74 15.33 -11.88
C ALA A 431 -34.91 16.61 -11.03
N ASP A 432 -36.05 17.30 -11.11
CA ASP A 432 -36.34 18.48 -10.30
C ASP A 432 -36.58 18.14 -8.81
N ASP A 433 -37.15 16.98 -8.50
CA ASP A 433 -37.34 16.54 -7.11
C ASP A 433 -36.01 16.15 -6.47
N PHE A 434 -35.15 15.42 -7.19
CA PHE A 434 -33.78 15.14 -6.74
C PHE A 434 -32.98 16.42 -6.56
N ARG A 435 -33.12 17.38 -7.48
CA ARG A 435 -32.48 18.69 -7.35
C ARG A 435 -32.95 19.43 -6.10
N ARG A 436 -34.25 19.44 -5.81
CA ARG A 436 -34.82 20.05 -4.60
C ARG A 436 -34.25 19.41 -3.33
N LEU A 437 -34.22 18.07 -3.26
CA LEU A 437 -33.64 17.34 -2.11
C LEU A 437 -32.17 17.70 -1.88
N LEU A 438 -31.40 17.85 -2.96
CA LEU A 438 -30.00 18.27 -2.92
C LEU A 438 -29.83 19.74 -2.51
N ASP A 439 -30.64 20.63 -3.07
CA ASP A 439 -30.64 22.07 -2.77
C ASP A 439 -30.97 22.29 -1.29
N GLU A 440 -31.96 21.57 -0.74
CA GLU A 440 -32.37 21.65 0.67
C GLU A 440 -31.41 20.97 1.66
N GLY A 441 -30.38 20.26 1.18
CA GLY A 441 -29.41 19.57 2.05
C GLY A 441 -29.93 18.28 2.69
N GLN A 442 -30.97 17.67 2.12
CA GLN A 442 -31.63 16.49 2.69
C GLN A 442 -30.99 15.16 2.27
N ALA A 443 -29.96 15.17 1.41
CA ALA A 443 -29.35 13.96 0.85
C ALA A 443 -27.92 13.70 1.37
N LEU A 444 -27.52 12.44 1.39
CA LEU A 444 -26.13 11.98 1.53
C LEU A 444 -25.70 11.35 0.20
N ILE A 445 -24.68 11.89 -0.44
CA ILE A 445 -24.18 11.42 -1.74
C ILE A 445 -23.08 10.39 -1.51
N LEU A 446 -23.27 9.16 -1.97
CA LEU A 446 -22.34 8.04 -1.85
C LEU A 446 -21.86 7.65 -3.25
N LEU A 447 -20.62 7.98 -3.59
CA LEU A 447 -20.01 7.69 -4.89
C LEU A 447 -19.05 6.52 -4.76
N ASP A 448 -19.36 5.40 -5.40
CA ASP A 448 -18.56 4.17 -5.31
C ASP A 448 -17.69 3.98 -6.56
N GLY A 449 -16.39 3.70 -6.36
CA GLY A 449 -15.49 3.23 -7.42
C GLY A 449 -14.88 4.31 -8.31
N LEU A 450 -14.23 5.35 -7.76
CA LEU A 450 -13.53 6.36 -8.58
C LEU A 450 -12.39 5.73 -9.43
N ASP A 451 -11.83 4.64 -8.93
CA ASP A 451 -10.80 3.85 -9.61
C ASP A 451 -11.31 3.05 -10.81
N GLU A 452 -12.62 2.77 -10.88
CA GLU A 452 -13.27 1.99 -11.94
C GLU A 452 -13.51 2.79 -13.24
N ALA A 453 -13.14 4.08 -13.26
CA ALA A 453 -13.18 4.88 -14.48
C ALA A 453 -12.27 4.26 -15.57
N PRO A 454 -12.78 4.06 -16.82
CA PRO A 454 -12.12 3.27 -17.87
C PRO A 454 -10.71 3.73 -18.23
N ASP A 455 -10.51 5.05 -18.24
CA ASP A 455 -9.25 5.67 -18.61
C ASP A 455 -8.92 6.88 -17.71
N ARG A 456 -7.68 7.37 -17.83
CA ARG A 456 -7.17 8.50 -17.04
C ARG A 456 -7.97 9.78 -17.27
N LEU A 457 -8.34 10.08 -18.52
CA LEU A 457 -9.05 11.30 -18.88
C LEU A 457 -10.46 11.31 -18.29
N GLN A 458 -11.14 10.16 -18.32
CA GLN A 458 -12.44 9.97 -17.69
C GLN A 458 -12.37 10.07 -16.17
N ARG A 459 -11.29 9.55 -15.54
CA ARG A 459 -11.07 9.73 -14.10
C ARG A 459 -10.88 11.19 -13.71
N GLU A 460 -10.08 11.94 -14.45
CA GLU A 460 -9.90 13.38 -14.23
C GLU A 460 -11.20 14.17 -14.47
N ARG A 461 -12.03 13.74 -15.44
CA ARG A 461 -13.38 14.30 -15.63
C ARG A 461 -14.30 13.95 -14.45
N ALA A 462 -14.24 12.74 -13.93
CA ALA A 462 -15.00 12.32 -12.75
C ALA A 462 -14.64 13.18 -11.53
N VAL A 463 -13.35 13.37 -11.24
CA VAL A 463 -12.87 14.25 -10.16
C VAL A 463 -13.44 15.66 -10.31
N ARG A 464 -13.28 16.29 -11.48
CA ARG A 464 -13.82 17.63 -11.73
C ARG A 464 -15.34 17.72 -11.54
N ARG A 465 -16.08 16.68 -11.92
CA ARG A 465 -17.52 16.62 -11.69
C ARG A 465 -17.83 16.52 -10.21
N ILE A 466 -17.15 15.65 -9.47
CA ILE A 466 -17.34 15.48 -8.03
C ILE A 466 -17.06 16.79 -7.28
N GLU A 467 -16.01 17.53 -7.66
CA GLU A 467 -15.72 18.86 -7.10
C GLU A 467 -16.84 19.86 -7.41
N ARG A 468 -17.40 19.83 -8.63
CA ARG A 468 -18.57 20.64 -9.00
C ARG A 468 -19.81 20.24 -8.21
N LEU A 469 -20.03 18.95 -7.90
CA LEU A 469 -21.10 18.50 -7.02
C LEU A 469 -20.91 19.06 -5.60
N ALA A 470 -19.67 18.99 -5.09
CA ALA A 470 -19.31 19.47 -3.77
C ALA A 470 -19.52 21.00 -3.63
N GLN A 471 -19.26 21.76 -4.70
CA GLN A 471 -19.49 23.20 -4.80
C GLN A 471 -20.98 23.55 -4.96
N ALA A 472 -21.73 22.80 -5.77
CA ALA A 472 -23.14 23.06 -6.02
C ALA A 472 -24.02 22.77 -4.79
N TRP A 473 -23.68 21.72 -4.03
CA TRP A 473 -24.46 21.27 -2.86
C TRP A 473 -23.59 21.18 -1.60
N PRO A 474 -23.15 22.32 -1.03
CA PRO A 474 -22.31 22.36 0.16
C PRO A 474 -22.98 21.74 1.40
N ARG A 475 -24.32 21.71 1.44
CA ARG A 475 -25.11 21.17 2.57
C ARG A 475 -25.31 19.65 2.52
N CYS A 476 -25.11 19.01 1.38
CA CYS A 476 -25.21 17.55 1.23
C CYS A 476 -23.82 16.93 1.43
N PRO A 477 -23.59 16.07 2.43
CA PRO A 477 -22.30 15.40 2.58
C PRO A 477 -22.03 14.47 1.39
N LEU A 478 -20.74 14.25 1.11
CA LEU A 478 -20.29 13.50 -0.04
C LEU A 478 -19.17 12.54 0.36
N VAL A 479 -19.40 11.24 0.15
CA VAL A 479 -18.45 10.16 0.43
C VAL A 479 -18.05 9.53 -0.90
N VAL A 480 -16.75 9.41 -1.16
CA VAL A 480 -16.19 8.81 -2.38
C VAL A 480 -15.30 7.64 -2.00
N THR A 481 -15.42 6.50 -2.67
CA THR A 481 -14.44 5.40 -2.53
C THR A 481 -13.45 5.39 -3.70
N SER A 482 -12.21 5.00 -3.42
CA SER A 482 -11.18 4.82 -4.44
C SER A 482 -10.12 3.80 -4.03
N ARG A 483 -9.28 3.37 -4.96
CA ARG A 483 -8.05 2.60 -4.69
C ARG A 483 -6.83 3.52 -4.54
N PRO A 484 -5.80 3.13 -3.77
CA PRO A 484 -4.60 3.96 -3.56
C PRO A 484 -3.96 4.44 -4.87
N ALA A 485 -3.82 3.54 -5.85
CA ALA A 485 -3.21 3.85 -7.15
C ALA A 485 -3.98 4.88 -7.98
N ALA A 486 -5.32 4.91 -7.88
CA ALA A 486 -6.14 5.83 -8.66
C ALA A 486 -6.19 7.23 -8.05
N TYR A 487 -5.89 7.36 -6.76
CA TYR A 487 -5.94 8.62 -6.02
C TYR A 487 -4.58 9.35 -5.94
N GLN A 488 -3.46 8.67 -6.24
CA GLN A 488 -2.11 9.27 -6.21
C GLN A 488 -1.73 10.05 -7.49
N ASP A 489 -2.40 9.83 -8.63
CA ASP A 489 -1.99 10.35 -9.95
C ASP A 489 -2.67 11.68 -10.39
N ARG A 490 -2.51 12.77 -9.62
CA ARG A 490 -3.14 14.11 -9.87
C ARG A 490 -4.68 14.16 -9.83
N ALA A 491 -5.34 13.04 -9.56
CA ALA A 491 -6.79 12.91 -9.40
C ALA A 491 -7.19 13.03 -7.90
N VAL A 492 -6.61 14.00 -7.20
CA VAL A 492 -6.89 14.24 -5.77
C VAL A 492 -8.09 15.17 -5.65
N LEU A 493 -9.10 14.74 -4.90
CA LEU A 493 -10.27 15.58 -4.60
C LEU A 493 -9.88 16.65 -3.57
N ALA A 494 -9.73 17.89 -4.02
CA ALA A 494 -9.35 19.00 -3.14
C ALA A 494 -10.43 19.30 -2.09
N GLY A 495 -10.03 19.49 -0.83
CA GLY A 495 -10.95 19.82 0.28
C GLY A 495 -11.73 18.64 0.86
N PHE A 496 -11.37 17.39 0.53
CA PHE A 496 -11.93 16.19 1.14
C PHE A 496 -11.02 15.65 2.24
N ALA A 497 -11.61 15.21 3.35
CA ALA A 497 -10.91 14.41 4.35
C ALA A 497 -10.54 13.04 3.77
N HIS A 498 -9.35 12.55 4.08
CA HIS A 498 -8.84 11.29 3.56
C HIS A 498 -8.79 10.24 4.67
N THR A 499 -9.23 9.03 4.36
CA THR A 499 -9.22 7.89 5.29
C THR A 499 -8.89 6.62 4.53
N THR A 500 -7.97 5.82 5.04
CA THR A 500 -7.52 4.56 4.45
C THR A 500 -8.03 3.39 5.29
N ILE A 501 -8.72 2.44 4.66
CA ILE A 501 -9.16 1.21 5.31
C ILE A 501 -7.95 0.34 5.63
N GLU A 502 -7.82 -0.05 6.89
CA GLU A 502 -6.76 -0.91 7.39
C GLU A 502 -7.06 -2.39 7.10
N ALA A 503 -6.01 -3.22 7.15
CA ALA A 503 -6.16 -4.67 7.12
C ALA A 503 -6.99 -5.14 8.33
N LEU A 504 -7.81 -6.18 8.17
CA LEU A 504 -8.62 -6.72 9.25
C LEU A 504 -7.72 -7.18 10.40
N ASP A 505 -8.07 -6.76 11.62
CA ASP A 505 -7.44 -7.24 12.84
C ASP A 505 -8.06 -8.56 13.31
N ALA A 506 -7.47 -9.16 14.35
CA ALA A 506 -7.95 -10.44 14.87
C ALA A 506 -9.39 -10.38 15.39
N ALA A 507 -9.83 -9.23 15.92
CA ALA A 507 -11.18 -9.05 16.45
C ALA A 507 -12.24 -8.96 15.33
N ALA A 508 -11.92 -8.27 14.24
CA ALA A 508 -12.76 -8.16 13.05
C ALA A 508 -12.88 -9.52 12.34
N ILE A 509 -11.77 -10.27 12.24
CA ILE A 509 -11.76 -11.65 11.71
C ILE A 509 -12.67 -12.53 12.58
N ASP A 510 -12.45 -12.58 13.89
CA ASP A 510 -13.24 -13.41 14.80
C ASP A 510 -14.73 -13.04 14.76
N GLY A 511 -15.03 -11.74 14.73
CA GLY A 511 -16.39 -11.22 14.60
C GLY A 511 -17.09 -11.66 13.31
N PHE A 512 -16.35 -11.70 12.19
CA PHE A 512 -16.86 -12.26 10.93
C PHE A 512 -17.13 -13.76 11.07
N LEU A 513 -16.21 -14.54 11.61
CA LEU A 513 -16.36 -16.00 11.75
C LEU A 513 -17.54 -16.38 12.65
N ALA A 514 -17.75 -15.63 13.73
CA ALA A 514 -18.90 -15.82 14.61
C ALA A 514 -20.23 -15.52 13.90
N ARG A 515 -20.28 -14.44 13.10
CA ARG A 515 -21.45 -14.07 12.27
C ARG A 515 -21.70 -15.10 11.17
N TRP A 516 -20.65 -15.53 10.48
CA TRP A 516 -20.67 -16.58 9.46
C TRP A 516 -21.26 -17.88 10.00
N GLY A 517 -20.78 -18.36 11.15
CA GLY A 517 -21.31 -19.57 11.79
C GLY A 517 -22.79 -19.46 12.15
N ARG A 518 -23.25 -18.31 12.66
CA ARG A 518 -24.67 -18.08 12.95
C ARG A 518 -25.53 -18.03 11.68
N ALA A 519 -25.03 -17.39 10.63
CA ALA A 519 -25.74 -17.28 9.35
C ALA A 519 -25.93 -18.65 8.68
N LEU A 520 -24.96 -19.56 8.82
CA LEU A 520 -25.06 -20.93 8.31
C LEU A 520 -25.93 -21.85 9.19
N PHE A 521 -26.01 -21.58 10.49
CA PHE A 521 -26.73 -22.39 11.47
C PHE A 521 -27.70 -21.55 12.33
N PRO A 522 -28.71 -20.88 11.73
CA PRO A 522 -29.56 -19.92 12.44
C PRO A 522 -30.33 -20.54 13.61
N GLU A 523 -30.75 -21.81 13.49
CA GLU A 523 -31.52 -22.53 14.51
C GLU A 523 -30.65 -23.43 15.42
N ARG A 524 -29.32 -23.44 15.22
CA ARG A 524 -28.40 -24.38 15.88
C ARG A 524 -27.17 -23.67 16.45
N PRO A 525 -27.32 -22.94 17.57
CA PRO A 525 -26.23 -22.15 18.16
C PRO A 525 -25.06 -23.00 18.64
N ASP A 526 -25.32 -24.25 19.05
CA ASP A 526 -24.33 -25.27 19.39
C ASP A 526 -23.40 -25.55 18.20
N ARG A 527 -23.98 -25.76 17.01
CA ARG A 527 -23.22 -26.01 15.77
C ARG A 527 -22.54 -24.76 15.25
N ALA A 528 -23.18 -23.59 15.36
CA ALA A 528 -22.57 -22.31 15.01
C ALA A 528 -21.28 -22.06 15.81
N ALA A 529 -21.32 -22.25 17.12
CA ALA A 529 -20.16 -22.06 18.00
C ALA A 529 -19.06 -23.12 17.80
N ALA A 530 -19.45 -24.37 17.46
CA ALA A 530 -18.48 -25.40 17.08
C ALA A 530 -17.77 -25.04 15.76
N HIS A 531 -18.53 -24.66 14.73
CA HIS A 531 -17.98 -24.28 13.43
C HIS A 531 -17.08 -23.04 13.51
N HIS A 532 -17.48 -22.03 14.29
CA HIS A 532 -16.65 -20.84 14.56
C HIS A 532 -15.29 -21.22 15.17
N ARG A 533 -15.28 -22.04 16.22
CA ARG A 533 -14.03 -22.47 16.87
C ARG A 533 -13.13 -23.28 15.94
N GLU A 534 -13.72 -24.19 15.17
CA GLU A 534 -13.00 -25.01 14.19
C GLU A 534 -12.35 -24.15 13.10
N LEU A 535 -13.12 -23.27 12.46
CA LEU A 535 -12.61 -22.38 11.42
C LEU A 535 -11.60 -21.37 11.97
N ALA A 536 -11.82 -20.81 13.17
CA ALA A 536 -10.86 -19.93 13.81
C ALA A 536 -9.52 -20.65 14.10
N ALA A 537 -9.58 -21.90 14.58
CA ALA A 537 -8.38 -22.72 14.79
C ALA A 537 -7.68 -23.05 13.47
N ALA A 538 -8.44 -23.38 12.42
CA ALA A 538 -7.91 -23.65 11.09
C ALA A 538 -7.23 -22.42 10.49
N LEU A 539 -7.83 -21.22 10.60
CA LEU A 539 -7.23 -19.97 10.15
C LEU A 539 -6.00 -19.59 10.96
N ALA A 540 -6.00 -19.85 12.27
CA ALA A 540 -4.87 -19.59 13.15
C ALA A 540 -3.69 -20.55 12.95
N SER A 541 -3.91 -21.71 12.31
CA SER A 541 -2.93 -22.80 12.19
C SER A 541 -1.65 -22.40 11.46
N ARG A 542 -1.73 -21.55 10.43
CA ARG A 542 -0.62 -21.23 9.51
C ARG A 542 -0.49 -19.74 9.25
N ARG A 543 0.74 -19.25 9.10
CA ARG A 543 0.98 -17.81 8.89
C ARG A 543 0.33 -17.36 7.61
N GLU A 544 0.57 -18.08 6.52
CA GLU A 544 0.08 -17.77 5.18
C GLU A 544 -1.44 -17.61 5.18
N ILE A 545 -2.16 -18.51 5.86
CA ILE A 545 -3.63 -18.44 5.98
C ILE A 545 -4.05 -17.20 6.79
N ARG A 546 -3.37 -16.90 7.90
CA ARG A 546 -3.65 -15.69 8.69
C ARG A 546 -3.43 -14.42 7.89
N GLN A 547 -2.35 -14.32 7.11
CA GLN A 547 -2.06 -13.15 6.27
C GLN A 547 -3.16 -12.94 5.22
N LEU A 548 -3.58 -14.02 4.55
CA LEU A 548 -4.69 -13.98 3.61
C LEU A 548 -5.98 -13.51 4.29
N ALA A 549 -6.31 -14.03 5.47
CA ALA A 549 -7.52 -13.70 6.23
C ALA A 549 -7.63 -12.22 6.65
N ARG A 550 -6.55 -11.44 6.59
CA ARG A 550 -6.60 -9.99 6.87
C ARG A 550 -7.30 -9.18 5.79
N ASN A 551 -7.58 -9.77 4.63
CA ASN A 551 -8.40 -9.17 3.58
C ASN A 551 -9.81 -9.79 3.58
N THR A 552 -10.86 -8.96 3.55
CA THR A 552 -12.25 -9.41 3.67
C THR A 552 -12.67 -10.42 2.60
N VAL A 553 -12.24 -10.24 1.34
CA VAL A 553 -12.56 -11.20 0.26
C VAL A 553 -11.84 -12.52 0.47
N MET A 554 -10.58 -12.51 0.91
CA MET A 554 -9.84 -13.74 1.19
C MET A 554 -10.35 -14.47 2.43
N LEU A 555 -10.71 -13.74 3.48
CA LEU A 555 -11.37 -14.32 4.66
C LEU A 555 -12.66 -15.03 4.27
N THR A 556 -13.45 -14.41 3.38
CA THR A 556 -14.65 -15.02 2.81
C THR A 556 -14.30 -16.25 1.97
N ALA A 557 -13.27 -16.19 1.12
CA ALA A 557 -12.81 -17.32 0.32
C ALA A 557 -12.44 -18.53 1.20
N LEU A 558 -11.64 -18.30 2.25
CA LEU A 558 -11.22 -19.32 3.19
C LEU A 558 -12.41 -19.93 3.95
N ALA A 559 -13.39 -19.10 4.36
CA ALA A 559 -14.60 -19.58 5.01
C ALA A 559 -15.46 -20.46 4.07
N VAL A 560 -15.57 -20.09 2.78
CA VAL A 560 -16.29 -20.89 1.77
C VAL A 560 -15.54 -22.19 1.46
N VAL A 561 -14.22 -22.14 1.30
CA VAL A 561 -13.39 -23.35 1.07
C VAL A 561 -13.52 -24.30 2.26
N HIS A 562 -13.40 -23.81 3.49
CA HIS A 562 -13.60 -24.62 4.69
C HIS A 562 -15.01 -25.22 4.77
N TRP A 563 -16.04 -24.48 4.36
CA TRP A 563 -17.40 -25.00 4.30
C TRP A 563 -17.56 -26.12 3.27
N ASN A 564 -17.10 -25.88 2.04
CA ASN A 564 -17.26 -26.81 0.92
C ASN A 564 -16.44 -28.10 1.15
N ASP A 565 -15.21 -27.96 1.62
CA ASP A 565 -14.25 -29.07 1.77
C ASP A 565 -14.26 -29.65 3.20
N LYS A 566 -15.14 -29.15 4.09
CA LYS A 566 -15.27 -29.45 5.54
C LYS A 566 -14.05 -29.15 6.40
N ARG A 567 -12.89 -28.92 5.80
CA ARG A 567 -11.63 -28.52 6.43
C ARG A 567 -10.84 -27.66 5.44
N LEU A 568 -9.88 -26.88 5.93
CA LEU A 568 -8.91 -26.26 5.04
C LEU A 568 -7.86 -27.31 4.61
N PRO A 569 -7.49 -27.37 3.32
CA PRO A 569 -6.46 -28.28 2.85
C PRO A 569 -5.14 -28.16 3.62
N GLU A 570 -4.57 -29.30 4.00
CA GLU A 570 -3.29 -29.35 4.69
C GLU A 570 -2.12 -29.12 3.74
N GLN A 571 -2.27 -29.37 2.44
CA GLN A 571 -1.21 -29.08 1.48
C GLN A 571 -1.45 -27.72 0.81
N ARG A 572 -0.38 -26.92 0.69
CA ARG A 572 -0.47 -25.50 0.30
C ARG A 572 -0.94 -25.32 -1.15
N ALA A 573 -0.47 -26.13 -2.09
CA ALA A 573 -0.92 -26.09 -3.48
C ALA A 573 -2.41 -26.46 -3.62
N GLU A 574 -2.92 -27.40 -2.84
CA GLU A 574 -4.37 -27.72 -2.79
C GLU A 574 -5.18 -26.55 -2.22
N LEU A 575 -4.68 -25.90 -1.15
CA LEU A 575 -5.31 -24.71 -0.58
C LEU A 575 -5.39 -23.56 -1.59
N TYR A 576 -4.27 -23.21 -2.23
CA TYR A 576 -4.23 -22.13 -3.22
C TYR A 576 -5.09 -22.46 -4.44
N GLU A 577 -5.15 -23.73 -4.83
CA GLU A 577 -6.05 -24.19 -5.89
C GLU A 577 -7.52 -23.88 -5.53
N SER A 578 -7.97 -24.30 -4.35
CA SER A 578 -9.35 -24.06 -3.91
C SER A 578 -9.68 -22.57 -3.84
N ILE A 579 -8.74 -21.73 -3.38
CA ILE A 579 -8.93 -20.27 -3.31
C ILE A 579 -8.99 -19.65 -4.71
N VAL A 580 -8.02 -19.94 -5.59
CA VAL A 580 -7.98 -19.39 -6.95
C VAL A 580 -9.21 -19.82 -7.75
N ARG A 581 -9.58 -21.11 -7.65
CA ARG A 581 -10.82 -21.64 -8.24
C ARG A 581 -12.03 -20.84 -7.78
N TRP A 582 -12.20 -20.66 -6.46
CA TRP A 582 -13.32 -19.89 -5.92
C TRP A 582 -13.31 -18.43 -6.38
N LEU A 583 -12.16 -17.74 -6.37
CA LEU A 583 -12.07 -16.33 -6.80
C LEU A 583 -12.48 -16.14 -8.27
N ILE A 584 -12.12 -17.08 -9.13
CA ILE A 584 -12.48 -17.06 -10.56
C ILE A 584 -13.96 -17.40 -10.76
N GLU A 585 -14.46 -18.43 -10.08
CA GLU A 585 -15.82 -18.97 -10.24
C GLU A 585 -16.90 -18.15 -9.51
N ALA A 586 -16.58 -17.49 -8.40
CA ALA A 586 -17.52 -16.73 -7.59
C ALA A 586 -17.92 -15.37 -8.20
N ARG A 587 -17.40 -15.00 -9.38
CA ARG A 587 -17.67 -13.69 -10.03
C ARG A 587 -18.62 -13.81 -11.22
N GLU A 588 -19.19 -12.68 -11.63
CA GLU A 588 -20.36 -12.59 -12.51
C GLU A 588 -20.09 -13.06 -13.94
N GLN A 589 -20.97 -13.93 -14.46
CA GLN A 589 -20.99 -14.29 -15.86
C GLN A 589 -21.59 -13.12 -16.66
N ARG A 590 -20.79 -12.09 -16.88
CA ARG A 590 -21.18 -10.95 -17.73
C ARG A 590 -20.99 -11.32 -19.21
N PRO A 591 -21.82 -10.79 -20.13
CA PRO A 591 -21.58 -10.90 -21.56
C PRO A 591 -20.19 -10.35 -21.90
N GLY A 592 -19.33 -11.16 -22.52
CA GLY A 592 -17.97 -10.77 -22.92
C GLY A 592 -16.83 -11.13 -21.94
N ARG A 593 -17.12 -11.66 -20.74
CA ARG A 593 -16.07 -12.14 -19.82
C ARG A 593 -15.51 -13.50 -20.26
N GLU A 594 -14.19 -13.69 -20.14
CA GLU A 594 -13.53 -14.96 -20.44
C GLU A 594 -14.02 -16.11 -19.54
N ARG A 595 -14.10 -17.32 -20.10
CA ARG A 595 -14.48 -18.53 -19.34
C ARG A 595 -13.48 -18.81 -18.22
N SER A 596 -13.93 -19.36 -17.08
CA SER A 596 -13.09 -19.61 -15.89
C SER A 596 -11.78 -20.34 -16.21
N GLN A 597 -11.83 -21.40 -17.02
CA GLN A 597 -10.65 -22.16 -17.45
C GLN A 597 -9.66 -21.31 -18.26
N ARG A 598 -10.17 -20.43 -19.14
CA ARG A 598 -9.33 -19.57 -19.98
C ARG A 598 -8.74 -18.41 -19.19
N CYS A 599 -9.52 -17.80 -18.28
CA CYS A 599 -9.05 -16.80 -17.33
C CYS A 599 -7.88 -17.35 -16.50
N ARG A 600 -8.05 -18.53 -15.90
CA ARG A 600 -7.00 -19.21 -15.14
C ARG A 600 -5.73 -19.44 -15.97
N GLN A 601 -5.89 -19.89 -17.22
CA GLN A 601 -4.76 -20.12 -18.11
C GLN A 601 -3.99 -18.83 -18.40
N LEU A 602 -4.68 -17.73 -18.75
CA LEU A 602 -4.05 -16.45 -19.05
C LEU A 602 -3.32 -15.86 -17.82
N LEU A 603 -3.91 -15.98 -16.62
CA LEU A 603 -3.26 -15.56 -15.37
C LEU A 603 -2.03 -16.42 -15.05
N ALA A 604 -2.09 -17.74 -15.29
CA ALA A 604 -0.96 -18.66 -15.15
C ALA A 604 0.18 -18.32 -16.11
N ASP A 605 -0.14 -17.95 -17.35
CA ASP A 605 0.86 -17.56 -18.34
C ASP A 605 1.51 -16.22 -18.00
N LEU A 606 0.73 -15.25 -17.53
CA LEU A 606 1.27 -13.99 -17.03
C LEU A 606 2.21 -14.24 -15.85
N ALA A 607 1.80 -15.05 -14.88
CA ALA A 607 2.60 -15.38 -13.71
C ALA A 607 3.92 -16.05 -14.11
N LEU A 608 3.88 -17.00 -15.05
CA LEU A 608 5.07 -17.64 -15.57
C LEU A 608 5.97 -16.65 -16.33
N ALA A 609 5.40 -15.78 -17.17
CA ALA A 609 6.16 -14.77 -17.89
C ALA A 609 6.86 -13.77 -16.95
N MET A 610 6.22 -13.43 -15.82
CA MET A 610 6.82 -12.62 -14.75
C MET A 610 7.91 -13.40 -14.01
N GLN A 611 7.75 -14.71 -13.82
CA GLN A 611 8.76 -15.56 -13.17
C GLN A 611 10.00 -15.79 -14.05
N THR A 612 9.84 -15.93 -15.36
CA THR A 612 10.91 -16.25 -16.32
C THR A 612 11.50 -15.02 -17.02
N ASP A 613 11.26 -13.81 -16.53
CA ASP A 613 11.80 -12.62 -17.20
C ASP A 613 13.34 -12.60 -17.17
N PRO A 614 14.02 -12.17 -18.25
CA PRO A 614 15.49 -12.13 -18.30
C PRO A 614 16.13 -11.28 -17.20
N LYS A 615 15.41 -10.30 -16.63
CA LYS A 615 15.88 -9.47 -15.51
C LYS A 615 15.67 -10.13 -14.14
N GLY A 616 15.27 -11.40 -14.09
CA GLY A 616 14.84 -12.09 -12.87
C GLY A 616 13.35 -11.92 -12.61
N ARG A 617 12.84 -12.55 -11.54
CA ARG A 617 11.41 -12.54 -11.21
C ARG A 617 10.87 -11.12 -11.07
N GLN A 618 9.92 -10.76 -11.92
CA GLN A 618 9.18 -9.50 -11.82
C GLN A 618 8.02 -9.68 -10.84
N VAL A 619 7.88 -8.79 -9.87
CA VAL A 619 6.73 -8.75 -8.94
C VAL A 619 5.74 -7.64 -9.29
N GLN A 620 6.16 -6.71 -10.14
CA GLN A 620 5.36 -5.60 -10.67
C GLN A 620 5.78 -5.35 -12.12
N VAL A 621 4.80 -5.15 -13.01
CA VAL A 621 5.02 -4.97 -14.46
C VAL A 621 4.06 -3.93 -15.02
N THR A 622 4.35 -3.31 -16.17
CA THR A 622 3.35 -2.42 -16.80
C THR A 622 2.22 -3.23 -17.41
N ARG A 623 1.01 -2.66 -17.49
CA ARG A 623 -0.14 -3.34 -18.13
C ARG A 623 0.14 -3.71 -19.58
N ARG A 624 0.83 -2.82 -20.31
CA ARG A 624 1.24 -3.06 -21.70
C ARG A 624 2.16 -4.27 -21.82
N TRP A 625 3.19 -4.35 -20.97
CA TRP A 625 4.09 -5.49 -20.94
C TRP A 625 3.33 -6.78 -20.63
N ALA A 626 2.41 -6.75 -19.65
CA ALA A 626 1.63 -7.93 -19.29
C ALA A 626 0.74 -8.39 -20.45
N ALA A 627 0.12 -7.44 -21.15
CA ALA A 627 -0.70 -7.71 -22.33
C ALA A 627 0.11 -8.33 -23.47
N GLU A 628 1.30 -7.79 -23.76
CA GLU A 628 2.21 -8.32 -24.78
C GLU A 628 2.60 -9.78 -24.51
N ARG A 629 2.76 -10.17 -23.24
CA ARG A 629 3.14 -11.55 -22.86
C ARG A 629 2.00 -12.55 -23.01
N ILE A 630 0.74 -12.15 -22.83
CA ILE A 630 -0.41 -13.05 -22.94
C ILE A 630 -1.16 -12.96 -24.28
N ALA A 631 -0.93 -11.89 -25.05
CA ALA A 631 -1.54 -11.66 -26.37
C ALA A 631 -1.49 -12.86 -27.33
N PRO A 632 -0.39 -13.65 -27.43
CA PRO A 632 -0.35 -14.82 -28.32
C PRO A 632 -1.43 -15.89 -28.03
N ARG A 633 -1.97 -15.92 -26.80
CA ARG A 633 -3.05 -16.84 -26.40
C ARG A 633 -4.44 -16.21 -26.46
N CYS A 634 -4.51 -14.88 -26.56
CA CYS A 634 -5.74 -14.15 -26.85
C CYS A 634 -6.17 -14.32 -28.32
N ASP A 635 -5.28 -14.74 -29.22
CA ASP A 635 -5.55 -14.92 -30.65
C ASP A 635 -6.51 -16.05 -31.01
N ARG A 636 -6.70 -17.05 -30.14
CA ARG A 636 -7.56 -18.21 -30.42
C ARG A 636 -8.98 -18.05 -29.85
N GLY A 637 -9.66 -16.98 -30.22
CA GLY A 637 -11.11 -16.81 -30.03
C GLY A 637 -11.91 -17.35 -31.22
N GLN A 638 -13.13 -17.83 -30.98
CA GLN A 638 -13.99 -18.56 -31.92
C GLN A 638 -14.13 -17.90 -33.31
N ALA A 639 -14.26 -18.73 -34.35
CA ALA A 639 -14.56 -18.32 -35.71
C ALA A 639 -15.84 -17.45 -35.74
N GLY A 640 -15.67 -16.14 -35.91
CA GLY A 640 -16.80 -15.21 -36.06
C GLY A 640 -16.55 -13.75 -35.67
N ASP A 641 -15.55 -13.43 -34.83
CA ASP A 641 -15.35 -12.06 -34.34
C ASP A 641 -14.05 -11.45 -34.90
N THR A 642 -14.19 -10.76 -36.04
CA THR A 642 -13.12 -10.02 -36.70
C THR A 642 -13.12 -8.55 -36.24
N ALA A 643 -11.99 -8.08 -35.69
CA ALA A 643 -11.42 -6.71 -35.80
C ALA A 643 -10.89 -6.08 -34.48
N GLY A 644 -9.83 -6.64 -33.86
CA GLY A 644 -9.09 -5.95 -32.79
C GLY A 644 -7.67 -6.49 -32.60
N ASP A 645 -6.71 -5.63 -32.23
CA ASP A 645 -5.31 -6.00 -31.93
C ASP A 645 -5.28 -7.04 -30.78
N PRO A 646 -4.57 -8.18 -30.91
CA PRO A 646 -4.42 -9.17 -29.84
C PRO A 646 -3.92 -8.58 -28.52
N ILE A 647 -3.10 -7.52 -28.58
CA ILE A 647 -2.61 -6.82 -27.40
C ILE A 647 -3.73 -5.98 -26.76
N GLU A 648 -4.59 -5.31 -27.54
CA GLU A 648 -5.74 -4.57 -27.02
C GLU A 648 -6.75 -5.49 -26.31
N ARG A 649 -6.98 -6.69 -26.84
CA ARG A 649 -7.79 -7.72 -26.17
C ARG A 649 -7.18 -8.16 -24.85
N ALA A 650 -5.86 -8.37 -24.83
CA ALA A 650 -5.13 -8.71 -23.61
C ALA A 650 -5.17 -7.57 -22.58
N GLU A 651 -5.02 -6.31 -22.99
CA GLU A 651 -5.15 -5.15 -22.09
C GLU A 651 -6.56 -5.03 -21.52
N SER A 652 -7.58 -5.30 -22.34
CA SER A 652 -8.98 -5.29 -21.90
C SER A 652 -9.27 -6.39 -20.89
N PHE A 653 -8.74 -7.60 -21.11
CA PHE A 653 -8.81 -8.69 -20.14
C PHE A 653 -8.14 -8.32 -18.80
N LEU A 654 -6.92 -7.78 -18.85
CA LEU A 654 -6.19 -7.40 -17.64
C LEU A 654 -6.90 -6.27 -16.89
N ALA A 655 -7.47 -5.29 -17.59
CA ALA A 655 -8.25 -4.22 -16.98
C ALA A 655 -9.52 -4.75 -16.29
N ALA A 656 -10.18 -5.75 -16.87
CA ALA A 656 -11.33 -6.40 -16.24
C ALA A 656 -10.93 -7.18 -14.98
N GLU A 657 -9.85 -7.98 -15.05
CA GLU A 657 -9.40 -8.77 -13.90
C GLU A 657 -8.77 -7.90 -12.79
N GLU A 658 -8.21 -6.72 -13.10
CA GLU A 658 -7.84 -5.70 -12.10
C GLU A 658 -9.04 -5.30 -11.26
N ILE A 659 -10.23 -5.17 -11.86
CA ILE A 659 -11.44 -4.73 -11.17
C ILE A 659 -12.05 -5.90 -10.39
N ASP A 660 -12.18 -7.07 -11.00
CA ASP A 660 -13.08 -8.14 -10.56
C ASP A 660 -12.42 -9.29 -9.78
N SER A 661 -11.17 -9.67 -10.13
CA SER A 661 -10.61 -10.97 -9.72
C SER A 661 -10.17 -11.00 -8.25
N GLY A 662 -9.69 -9.87 -7.72
CA GLY A 662 -8.94 -9.83 -6.46
C GLY A 662 -7.59 -10.58 -6.52
N ILE A 663 -7.23 -11.13 -7.69
CA ILE A 663 -5.97 -11.83 -7.96
C ILE A 663 -4.94 -10.83 -8.50
N LEU A 664 -5.35 -9.94 -9.41
CA LEU A 664 -4.53 -8.86 -9.96
C LEU A 664 -4.92 -7.50 -9.37
N VAL A 665 -3.92 -6.67 -9.08
CA VAL A 665 -4.10 -5.33 -8.54
C VAL A 665 -3.12 -4.35 -9.19
N ARG A 666 -3.55 -3.09 -9.28
CA ARG A 666 -2.74 -1.99 -9.80
C ARG A 666 -2.16 -1.14 -8.67
N ARG A 667 -0.86 -0.86 -8.72
CA ARG A 667 -0.14 0.05 -7.82
C ARG A 667 0.59 1.10 -8.67
N GLY A 668 0.10 2.34 -8.65
CA GLY A 668 0.50 3.38 -9.62
C GLY A 668 0.19 2.95 -11.06
N HIS A 669 1.22 2.94 -11.91
CA HIS A 669 1.14 2.51 -13.32
C HIS A 669 1.49 1.03 -13.55
N GLN A 670 1.75 0.27 -12.48
CA GLN A 670 2.19 -1.12 -12.55
C GLN A 670 1.13 -2.08 -12.03
N LEU A 671 1.00 -3.22 -12.71
CA LEU A 671 0.21 -4.38 -12.40
C LEU A 671 1.03 -5.36 -11.56
N ARG A 672 0.39 -5.98 -10.56
CA ARG A 672 0.95 -7.11 -9.80
C ARG A 672 -0.15 -8.07 -9.37
N PHE A 673 0.25 -9.27 -8.98
CA PHE A 673 -0.62 -10.13 -8.19
C PHE A 673 -0.82 -9.51 -6.80
N TRP A 674 -2.03 -9.68 -6.25
CA TRP A 674 -2.39 -9.17 -4.92
C TRP A 674 -1.43 -9.74 -3.87
N HIS A 675 -1.26 -11.06 -3.88
CA HIS A 675 -0.31 -11.81 -3.07
C HIS A 675 0.76 -12.46 -3.96
N LEU A 676 2.03 -12.41 -3.53
CA LEU A 676 3.14 -13.03 -4.29
C LEU A 676 2.91 -14.53 -4.48
N THR A 677 2.39 -15.22 -3.46
CA THR A 677 2.14 -16.66 -3.56
C THR A 677 1.06 -17.03 -4.59
N PHE A 678 0.14 -16.11 -4.96
CA PHE A 678 -0.73 -16.37 -6.11
C PHE A 678 0.04 -16.35 -7.42
N GLN A 679 1.01 -15.45 -7.58
CA GLN A 679 1.93 -15.47 -8.72
C GLN A 679 2.75 -16.77 -8.73
N GLU A 680 3.33 -17.17 -7.61
CA GLU A 680 4.15 -18.38 -7.51
C GLU A 680 3.33 -19.64 -7.79
N TYR A 681 2.11 -19.74 -7.24
CA TYR A 681 1.18 -20.84 -7.50
C TYR A 681 0.73 -20.91 -8.96
N LEU A 682 0.35 -19.77 -9.55
CA LEU A 682 -0.09 -19.72 -10.95
C LEU A 682 1.06 -20.00 -11.92
N ALA A 683 2.29 -19.56 -11.60
CA ALA A 683 3.49 -19.93 -12.35
C ALA A 683 3.78 -21.43 -12.25
N ALA A 684 3.65 -22.01 -11.05
CA ALA A 684 3.76 -23.45 -10.82
C ALA A 684 2.70 -24.23 -11.63
N GLN A 685 1.48 -23.74 -11.70
CA GLN A 685 0.42 -24.34 -12.51
C GLN A 685 0.75 -24.30 -14.02
N ALA A 686 1.25 -23.17 -14.52
CA ALA A 686 1.67 -23.05 -15.92
C ALA A 686 2.84 -24.00 -16.24
N LEU A 687 3.79 -24.18 -15.32
CA LEU A 687 4.89 -25.13 -15.46
C LEU A 687 4.39 -26.58 -15.46
N ALA A 688 3.44 -26.93 -14.58
CA ALA A 688 2.86 -28.26 -14.52
C ALA A 688 2.12 -28.62 -15.82
N GLY A 689 1.49 -27.64 -16.46
CA GLY A 689 0.81 -27.81 -17.75
C GLY A 689 1.73 -28.00 -18.96
N ARG A 690 3.04 -27.77 -18.84
CA ARG A 690 4.01 -27.94 -19.92
C ARG A 690 4.50 -29.39 -20.04
N PRO A 691 4.91 -29.86 -21.24
CA PRO A 691 5.61 -31.12 -21.41
C PRO A 691 6.88 -31.21 -20.54
N ASN A 692 7.25 -32.42 -20.12
CA ASN A 692 8.38 -32.64 -19.21
C ASN A 692 9.70 -32.07 -19.76
N ALA A 693 9.95 -32.17 -21.06
CA ALA A 693 11.17 -31.64 -21.69
C ALA A 693 11.25 -30.10 -21.60
N GLU A 694 10.16 -29.40 -21.92
CA GLU A 694 10.09 -27.94 -21.86
C GLU A 694 10.15 -27.42 -20.41
N ARG A 695 9.50 -28.13 -19.48
CA ARG A 695 9.58 -27.83 -18.05
C ARG A 695 11.00 -28.00 -17.52
N ALA A 696 11.67 -29.09 -17.91
CA ALA A 696 13.05 -29.36 -17.57
C ALA A 696 13.97 -28.27 -18.15
N GLU A 697 13.76 -27.84 -19.38
CA GLU A 697 14.54 -26.75 -19.99
C GLU A 697 14.39 -25.44 -19.22
N LEU A 698 13.17 -25.06 -18.81
CA LEU A 698 12.93 -23.84 -18.04
C LEU A 698 13.53 -23.87 -16.63
N LEU A 699 13.44 -25.02 -15.94
CA LEU A 699 13.91 -25.15 -14.55
C LEU A 699 15.41 -25.43 -14.48
N LEU A 700 15.91 -26.32 -15.34
CA LEU A 700 17.27 -26.86 -15.31
C LEU A 700 18.21 -26.18 -16.32
N GLY A 701 17.70 -25.51 -17.37
CA GLY A 701 18.48 -24.73 -18.34
C GLY A 701 19.43 -25.54 -19.24
N ALA A 702 20.03 -24.93 -20.26
CA ALA A 702 21.14 -25.53 -21.04
C ALA A 702 22.54 -25.20 -20.48
N ALA A 703 22.65 -24.07 -19.77
CA ALA A 703 23.82 -23.76 -18.94
C ALA A 703 23.84 -24.74 -17.74
N GLY A 704 25.02 -25.20 -17.32
CA GLY A 704 25.15 -26.19 -16.24
C GLY A 704 24.40 -25.85 -14.94
N GLU A 705 24.33 -26.83 -14.02
CA GLU A 705 23.47 -26.76 -12.81
C GLU A 705 23.63 -25.49 -11.95
N ASP A 706 24.81 -24.83 -11.94
CA ASP A 706 25.01 -23.59 -11.17
C ASP A 706 24.18 -22.39 -11.65
N GLY A 707 23.69 -22.43 -12.89
CA GLY A 707 22.81 -21.41 -13.46
C GLY A 707 21.33 -21.80 -13.50
N ALA A 708 20.97 -23.02 -13.09
CA ALA A 708 19.60 -23.54 -13.19
C ALA A 708 18.62 -22.68 -12.39
N ALA A 709 17.48 -22.35 -12.99
CA ALA A 709 16.49 -21.45 -12.42
C ALA A 709 15.98 -21.96 -11.07
N LEU A 710 15.78 -23.28 -10.94
CA LEU A 710 15.22 -23.91 -9.74
C LEU A 710 16.07 -23.76 -8.46
N TYR A 711 17.38 -23.49 -8.59
CA TYR A 711 18.28 -23.26 -7.44
C TYR A 711 18.36 -21.79 -7.03
N ARG A 712 17.74 -20.88 -7.81
CA ARG A 712 17.71 -19.46 -7.48
C ARG A 712 16.68 -19.21 -6.37
N PRO A 713 16.96 -18.32 -5.40
CA PRO A 713 16.03 -18.03 -4.31
C PRO A 713 14.62 -17.65 -4.78
N GLU A 714 14.49 -16.92 -5.89
CA GLU A 714 13.17 -16.51 -6.41
C GLU A 714 12.29 -17.65 -6.96
N TRP A 715 12.86 -18.84 -7.17
CA TRP A 715 12.17 -20.00 -7.72
C TRP A 715 11.79 -21.04 -6.67
N ARG A 716 12.37 -20.96 -5.46
CA ARG A 716 12.21 -21.97 -4.41
C ARG A 716 10.74 -22.25 -4.12
N GLU A 717 9.95 -21.23 -3.85
CA GLU A 717 8.52 -21.38 -3.53
C GLU A 717 7.71 -21.90 -4.72
N THR A 718 7.96 -21.38 -5.93
CA THR A 718 7.33 -21.87 -7.17
C THR A 718 7.61 -23.35 -7.42
N VAL A 719 8.83 -23.83 -7.13
CA VAL A 719 9.22 -25.25 -7.31
C VAL A 719 8.55 -26.15 -6.27
N LEU A 720 8.44 -25.70 -5.02
CA LEU A 720 7.72 -26.45 -3.97
C LEU A 720 6.23 -26.56 -4.31
N LEU A 721 5.60 -25.45 -4.70
CA LEU A 721 4.20 -25.44 -5.16
C LEU A 721 4.01 -26.29 -6.41
N LEU A 722 4.96 -26.27 -7.36
CA LEU A 722 4.94 -27.10 -8.55
C LEU A 722 4.92 -28.59 -8.19
N ALA A 723 5.71 -29.02 -7.21
CA ALA A 723 5.69 -30.42 -6.77
C ALA A 723 4.31 -30.82 -6.23
N GLY A 724 3.67 -29.95 -5.45
CA GLY A 724 2.30 -30.15 -4.99
C GLY A 724 1.29 -30.25 -6.14
N VAL A 725 1.39 -29.35 -7.13
CA VAL A 725 0.53 -29.38 -8.32
C VAL A 725 0.76 -30.64 -9.16
N LEU A 726 2.01 -31.07 -9.33
CA LEU A 726 2.34 -32.30 -10.06
C LEU A 726 1.81 -33.53 -9.34
N TYR A 727 1.93 -33.59 -8.01
CA TYR A 727 1.38 -34.68 -7.20
C TYR A 727 -0.12 -34.82 -7.39
N LEU A 728 -0.87 -33.70 -7.36
CA LEU A 728 -2.31 -33.68 -7.63
C LEU A 728 -2.67 -34.17 -9.04
N GLN A 729 -1.73 -34.15 -10.00
CA GLN A 729 -1.91 -34.67 -11.35
C GLN A 729 -1.42 -36.12 -11.53
N GLY A 730 -0.72 -36.68 -10.55
CA GLY A 730 -0.08 -37.99 -10.60
C GLY A 730 1.28 -38.03 -9.92
N GLU A 731 1.49 -39.00 -9.04
CA GLU A 731 2.76 -39.19 -8.30
C GLU A 731 3.96 -39.44 -9.23
N ASP A 732 3.74 -40.10 -10.36
CA ASP A 732 4.73 -40.35 -11.41
C ASP A 732 5.35 -39.05 -11.97
N LYS A 733 4.57 -37.97 -12.02
CA LYS A 733 5.07 -36.67 -12.49
C LYS A 733 6.04 -36.02 -11.51
N VAL A 734 5.86 -36.26 -10.21
CA VAL A 734 6.81 -35.81 -9.17
C VAL A 734 8.09 -36.64 -9.29
N GLU A 735 7.97 -37.96 -9.45
CA GLU A 735 9.13 -38.84 -9.68
C GLU A 735 9.93 -38.44 -10.93
N CYS A 736 9.26 -38.05 -12.03
CA CYS A 736 9.93 -37.52 -13.21
C CYS A 736 10.70 -36.22 -12.92
N LEU A 737 10.16 -35.33 -12.08
CA LEU A 737 10.85 -34.10 -11.68
C LEU A 737 12.10 -34.43 -10.83
N ILE A 738 11.97 -35.33 -9.85
CA ILE A 738 13.09 -35.79 -9.02
C ILE A 738 14.17 -36.45 -9.88
N ALA A 739 13.77 -37.35 -10.79
CA ALA A 739 14.70 -38.01 -11.71
C ALA A 739 15.42 -36.98 -12.60
N GLY A 740 14.71 -36.00 -13.15
CA GLY A 740 15.30 -34.95 -13.98
C GLY A 740 16.35 -34.10 -13.25
N VAL A 741 16.14 -33.80 -11.96
CA VAL A 741 17.16 -33.14 -11.12
C VAL A 741 18.37 -34.05 -10.90
N LEU A 742 18.14 -35.32 -10.57
CA LEU A 742 19.22 -36.28 -10.32
C LEU A 742 20.04 -36.61 -11.58
N ASP A 743 19.42 -36.65 -12.75
CA ASP A 743 20.08 -36.92 -14.03
C ASP A 743 21.08 -35.83 -14.40
N ARG A 744 20.82 -34.58 -13.99
CA ARG A 744 21.71 -33.44 -14.24
C ARG A 744 23.01 -33.47 -13.44
N LEU A 745 23.06 -34.22 -12.33
CA LEU A 745 24.29 -34.43 -11.56
C LEU A 745 25.40 -35.07 -12.42
N GLY A 746 25.03 -35.85 -13.43
CA GLY A 746 25.96 -36.60 -14.26
C GLY A 746 26.57 -37.81 -13.54
N PRO A 747 27.53 -38.51 -14.17
CA PRO A 747 28.07 -39.76 -13.64
C PRO A 747 29.01 -39.57 -12.44
N THR A 748 29.69 -38.42 -12.33
CA THR A 748 30.67 -38.10 -11.28
C THR A 748 30.45 -36.69 -10.75
N PRO A 749 29.35 -36.44 -10.00
CA PRO A 749 29.07 -35.11 -9.46
C PRO A 749 30.05 -34.73 -8.35
N THR A 750 30.32 -33.43 -8.22
CA THR A 750 31.03 -32.90 -7.05
C THR A 750 30.13 -32.96 -5.82
N LEU A 751 30.72 -32.99 -4.63
CA LEU A 751 29.98 -33.05 -3.37
C LEU A 751 29.05 -31.84 -3.18
N ALA A 752 29.48 -30.64 -3.59
CA ALA A 752 28.64 -29.45 -3.54
C ALA A 752 27.39 -29.55 -4.44
N ARG A 753 27.52 -30.19 -5.61
CA ARG A 753 26.37 -30.44 -6.51
C ARG A 753 25.40 -31.46 -5.93
N GLN A 754 25.93 -32.55 -5.35
CA GLN A 754 25.11 -33.52 -4.62
C GLN A 754 24.35 -32.86 -3.47
N ALA A 755 25.04 -32.01 -2.70
CA ALA A 755 24.47 -31.30 -1.57
C ALA A 755 23.34 -30.33 -1.96
N ARG A 756 23.52 -29.56 -3.04
CA ARG A 756 22.46 -28.68 -3.56
C ARG A 756 21.22 -29.46 -4.00
N ALA A 757 21.41 -30.56 -4.75
CA ALA A 757 20.30 -31.41 -5.18
C ALA A 757 19.58 -32.06 -3.98
N ALA A 758 20.34 -32.56 -3.00
CA ALA A 758 19.81 -33.17 -1.78
C ALA A 758 18.92 -32.20 -1.00
N GLY A 759 19.35 -30.95 -0.81
CA GLY A 759 18.59 -29.95 -0.06
C GLY A 759 17.28 -29.60 -0.74
N LEU A 760 17.29 -29.37 -2.06
CA LEU A 760 16.09 -29.04 -2.83
C LEU A 760 15.10 -30.18 -2.78
N LEU A 761 15.56 -31.39 -3.11
CA LEU A 761 14.71 -32.58 -3.13
C LEU A 761 14.19 -32.90 -1.72
N GLY A 762 15.00 -32.70 -0.68
CA GLY A 762 14.57 -32.80 0.71
C GLY A 762 13.49 -31.79 1.08
N ALA A 763 13.59 -30.53 0.63
CA ALA A 763 12.57 -29.51 0.83
C ALA A 763 11.25 -29.89 0.11
N LEU A 764 11.35 -30.39 -1.13
CA LEU A 764 10.22 -30.88 -1.92
C LEU A 764 9.50 -32.03 -1.21
N VAL A 765 10.24 -33.06 -0.78
CA VAL A 765 9.69 -34.23 -0.07
C VAL A 765 9.01 -33.82 1.23
N ARG A 766 9.60 -32.87 1.95
CA ARG A 766 9.01 -32.33 3.19
C ARG A 766 7.71 -31.58 2.92
N ASP A 767 7.63 -30.77 1.87
CA ASP A 767 6.40 -30.05 1.48
C ASP A 767 5.28 -31.02 1.07
N LEU A 768 5.64 -32.16 0.44
CA LEU A 768 4.70 -33.23 0.08
C LEU A 768 4.38 -34.20 1.23
N SER A 769 4.97 -34.02 2.41
CA SER A 769 4.70 -34.90 3.56
C SER A 769 3.22 -34.97 4.00
N PRO A 770 2.37 -33.94 3.86
CA PRO A 770 0.93 -34.07 4.12
C PRO A 770 0.23 -35.08 3.21
N PHE A 771 0.79 -35.35 2.02
CA PHE A 771 0.31 -36.41 1.13
C PHE A 771 0.91 -37.79 1.44
N GLY A 772 1.81 -37.89 2.42
CA GLY A 772 2.52 -39.13 2.74
C GLY A 772 3.54 -39.56 1.68
N TYR A 773 3.91 -38.66 0.76
CA TYR A 773 4.82 -38.94 -0.34
C TYR A 773 6.21 -39.37 0.12
N ARG A 774 6.80 -40.35 -0.58
CA ARG A 774 8.18 -40.80 -0.38
C ARG A 774 8.83 -41.06 -1.74
N PRO A 775 10.04 -40.52 -2.00
CA PRO A 775 10.73 -40.77 -3.25
C PRO A 775 10.98 -42.26 -3.49
N ALA A 776 10.58 -42.76 -4.64
CA ALA A 776 10.86 -44.14 -5.05
C ALA A 776 12.29 -44.30 -5.58
N ASN A 777 12.91 -43.23 -6.08
CA ASN A 777 14.22 -43.29 -6.71
C ASN A 777 15.37 -43.48 -5.70
N PRO A 778 16.10 -44.62 -5.71
CA PRO A 778 17.16 -44.90 -4.73
C PRO A 778 18.41 -44.02 -4.91
N ARG A 779 18.53 -43.28 -6.02
CA ARG A 779 19.60 -42.28 -6.20
C ARG A 779 19.41 -41.09 -5.26
N TYR A 780 18.17 -40.76 -4.89
CA TYR A 780 17.89 -39.67 -3.96
C TYR A 780 18.53 -39.92 -2.59
N ALA A 781 18.29 -41.10 -2.00
CA ALA A 781 18.89 -41.48 -0.72
C ALA A 781 20.42 -41.39 -0.76
N ARG A 782 21.05 -41.94 -1.80
CA ARG A 782 22.52 -41.86 -1.98
C ARG A 782 23.05 -40.44 -2.06
N VAL A 783 22.35 -39.55 -2.77
CA VAL A 783 22.75 -38.14 -2.90
C VAL A 783 22.56 -37.40 -1.57
N LEU A 784 21.49 -37.69 -0.84
CA LEU A 784 21.26 -37.14 0.50
C LEU A 784 22.31 -37.63 1.51
N ASP A 785 22.63 -38.92 1.52
CA ASP A 785 23.64 -39.50 2.41
C ASP A 785 25.03 -38.90 2.14
N ALA A 786 25.41 -38.77 0.86
CA ALA A 786 26.67 -38.13 0.48
C ALA A 786 26.71 -36.66 0.93
N ALA A 787 25.62 -35.91 0.74
CA ALA A 787 25.52 -34.53 1.17
C ALA A 787 25.63 -34.36 2.70
N LEU A 788 25.07 -35.29 3.47
CA LEU A 788 25.10 -35.26 4.92
C LEU A 788 26.42 -35.78 5.52
N ALA A 789 27.21 -36.53 4.76
CA ALA A 789 28.50 -37.07 5.20
C ALA A 789 29.49 -35.98 5.66
N VAL A 790 29.35 -34.73 5.19
CA VAL A 790 30.19 -33.60 5.64
C VAL A 790 29.99 -33.20 7.10
N PHE A 791 28.89 -33.68 7.71
CA PHE A 791 28.55 -33.47 9.13
C PHE A 791 28.70 -34.75 9.97
N ASP A 792 29.08 -35.87 9.35
CA ASP A 792 29.25 -37.15 10.04
C ASP A 792 30.66 -37.20 10.68
N PRO A 793 30.79 -37.43 11.99
CA PRO A 793 32.10 -37.41 12.65
C PRO A 793 33.11 -38.44 12.13
N ALA A 794 32.66 -39.56 11.57
CA ALA A 794 33.54 -40.60 11.02
C ALA A 794 33.96 -40.29 9.57
N GLN A 795 33.07 -39.69 8.77
CA GLN A 795 33.31 -39.43 7.35
C GLN A 795 33.91 -38.04 7.11
N ALA A 796 33.43 -37.01 7.82
CA ALA A 796 33.81 -35.62 7.59
C ALA A 796 35.33 -35.34 7.66
N PRO A 797 36.12 -35.94 8.57
CA PRO A 797 37.57 -35.73 8.61
C PRO A 797 38.30 -36.17 7.33
N THR A 798 37.71 -37.07 6.52
CA THR A 798 38.29 -37.55 5.25
C THR A 798 38.07 -36.57 4.09
N ILE A 799 37.23 -35.56 4.27
CA ILE A 799 36.86 -34.58 3.25
C ILE A 799 37.56 -33.24 3.58
N PRO A 800 38.24 -32.59 2.63
CA PRO A 800 38.84 -31.28 2.86
C PRO A 800 37.82 -30.26 3.39
N LEU A 801 38.23 -29.44 4.37
CA LEU A 801 37.33 -28.48 5.03
C LEU A 801 36.68 -27.49 4.05
N ALA A 802 37.41 -27.03 3.03
CA ALA A 802 36.87 -26.15 2.01
C ALA A 802 35.72 -26.81 1.23
N ASP A 803 35.85 -28.09 0.88
CA ASP A 803 34.81 -28.84 0.17
C ASP A 803 33.60 -29.10 1.07
N ARG A 804 33.83 -29.34 2.36
CA ARG A 804 32.77 -29.47 3.38
C ARG A 804 31.96 -28.18 3.51
N ILE A 805 32.64 -27.03 3.62
CA ILE A 805 31.99 -25.71 3.70
C ILE A 805 31.19 -25.45 2.42
N ALA A 806 31.78 -25.65 1.24
CA ALA A 806 31.10 -25.45 -0.03
C ALA A 806 29.87 -26.34 -0.18
N ALA A 807 29.96 -27.60 0.24
CA ALA A 807 28.82 -28.53 0.23
C ALA A 807 27.74 -28.14 1.23
N ALA A 808 28.10 -27.75 2.45
CA ALA A 808 27.15 -27.30 3.46
C ALA A 808 26.43 -26.00 3.06
N ASP A 809 27.15 -25.02 2.50
CA ASP A 809 26.53 -23.80 1.96
C ASP A 809 25.57 -24.12 0.79
N ALA A 810 25.96 -25.05 -0.10
CA ALA A 810 25.11 -25.48 -1.20
C ALA A 810 23.84 -26.22 -0.72
N LEU A 811 23.97 -27.09 0.30
CA LEU A 811 22.85 -27.75 0.95
C LEU A 811 21.90 -26.72 1.57
N ALA A 812 22.46 -25.72 2.25
CA ALA A 812 21.72 -24.65 2.92
C ALA A 812 20.85 -23.82 1.95
N GLN A 813 21.44 -23.41 0.82
CA GLN A 813 20.73 -22.64 -0.23
C GLN A 813 19.51 -23.40 -0.76
N ALA A 814 19.60 -24.72 -0.84
CA ALA A 814 18.53 -25.58 -1.29
C ALA A 814 17.56 -26.03 -0.17
N GLY A 815 18.00 -25.92 1.10
CA GLY A 815 17.26 -26.23 2.31
C GLY A 815 17.96 -27.29 3.15
N ASP A 816 18.67 -26.89 4.21
CA ASP A 816 19.37 -27.82 5.10
C ASP A 816 18.36 -28.60 5.96
N PRO A 817 18.26 -29.93 5.80
CA PRO A 817 17.27 -30.73 6.50
C PRO A 817 17.58 -30.95 7.99
N ARG A 818 18.80 -30.64 8.45
CA ARG A 818 19.22 -30.77 9.86
C ARG A 818 18.71 -29.65 10.74
N LEU A 819 18.39 -28.50 10.13
CA LEU A 819 18.04 -27.27 10.81
C LEU A 819 16.52 -27.10 10.93
N GLY A 820 16.10 -26.33 11.92
CA GLY A 820 14.70 -26.13 12.30
C GLY A 820 14.45 -26.53 13.75
N TRP A 821 13.76 -25.66 14.49
CA TRP A 821 13.62 -25.77 15.95
C TRP A 821 12.83 -26.97 16.45
N THR A 822 12.08 -27.63 15.57
CA THR A 822 11.30 -28.83 15.87
C THR A 822 11.99 -30.12 15.44
N GLN A 823 13.15 -30.05 14.76
CA GLN A 823 13.87 -31.24 14.29
C GLN A 823 14.39 -32.09 15.45
N PRO A 824 14.31 -33.43 15.35
CA PRO A 824 15.00 -34.33 16.26
C PRO A 824 16.51 -34.03 16.31
N GLY A 825 17.06 -33.87 17.51
CA GLY A 825 18.50 -33.61 17.70
C GLY A 825 18.92 -32.13 17.60
N ARG A 826 18.00 -31.19 17.38
CA ARG A 826 18.29 -29.74 17.50
C ARG A 826 18.58 -29.32 18.94
N TRP A 827 17.99 -30.02 19.92
CA TRP A 827 18.12 -29.77 21.36
C TRP A 827 18.89 -30.92 22.02
N VAL A 828 19.92 -30.59 22.79
CA VAL A 828 20.71 -31.53 23.60
C VAL A 828 20.30 -31.37 25.06
N GLU A 829 19.95 -32.48 25.71
CA GLU A 829 19.59 -32.48 27.13
C GLU A 829 20.84 -32.56 28.01
N LEU A 830 20.96 -31.63 28.95
CA LEU A 830 22.02 -31.59 29.94
C LEU A 830 21.38 -31.81 31.33
N PRO A 831 21.85 -32.81 32.10
CA PRO A 831 21.20 -33.19 33.36
C PRO A 831 21.35 -32.16 34.47
N GLY A 832 22.21 -31.15 34.29
CA GLY A 832 22.64 -30.27 35.37
C GLY A 832 23.57 -30.98 36.35
N GLY A 833 24.26 -30.22 37.19
CA GLY A 833 25.26 -30.74 38.12
C GLY A 833 26.14 -29.65 38.72
N SER A 834 27.11 -30.06 39.52
CA SER A 834 28.07 -29.16 40.17
C SER A 834 29.35 -29.10 39.35
N PHE A 835 29.80 -27.90 38.98
CA PHE A 835 31.08 -27.73 38.27
C PHE A 835 31.88 -26.56 38.80
N THR A 836 33.17 -26.57 38.48
CA THR A 836 34.11 -25.49 38.82
C THR A 836 34.10 -24.45 37.70
N MET A 837 33.55 -23.27 37.99
CA MET A 837 33.42 -22.14 37.07
C MET A 837 34.60 -21.18 37.19
N GLY A 838 35.10 -20.72 36.06
CA GLY A 838 36.24 -19.80 35.97
C GLY A 838 37.62 -20.49 35.94
N ALA A 839 38.66 -19.67 35.85
CA ALA A 839 40.05 -20.10 35.75
C ALA A 839 41.02 -19.15 36.47
N GLN A 840 42.23 -19.63 36.76
CA GLN A 840 43.30 -18.88 37.40
C GLN A 840 44.66 -19.31 36.87
N ASN A 841 45.66 -18.42 36.88
CA ASN A 841 47.02 -18.70 36.38
C ASN A 841 48.11 -18.57 37.46
N GLN A 842 47.73 -18.44 38.73
CA GLN A 842 48.63 -18.11 39.84
C GLN A 842 49.16 -19.35 40.57
N ASP A 843 48.33 -20.38 40.75
CA ASP A 843 48.67 -21.58 41.50
C ASP A 843 48.38 -22.84 40.67
N GLN A 844 49.44 -23.47 40.16
CA GLN A 844 49.32 -24.69 39.34
C GLN A 844 48.65 -25.87 40.07
N ALA A 845 48.71 -25.91 41.40
CA ALA A 845 48.12 -26.98 42.19
C ALA A 845 46.64 -26.72 42.55
N ALA A 846 46.14 -25.50 42.38
CA ALA A 846 44.76 -25.14 42.70
C ALA A 846 43.78 -25.46 41.53
N PRO A 847 42.49 -25.74 41.83
CA PRO A 847 41.48 -25.98 40.81
C PRO A 847 41.38 -24.84 39.80
N GLY A 848 41.07 -25.18 38.54
CA GLY A 848 40.91 -24.20 37.47
C GLY A 848 42.20 -23.56 36.99
N TYR A 849 43.37 -24.17 37.24
CA TYR A 849 44.62 -23.66 36.69
C TYR A 849 44.64 -23.70 35.15
N ASP A 850 44.89 -22.54 34.54
CA ASP A 850 45.17 -22.39 33.11
C ASP A 850 46.20 -21.26 32.94
N PRO A 851 47.38 -21.52 32.34
CA PRO A 851 48.41 -20.50 32.17
C PRO A 851 47.97 -19.31 31.29
N GLU A 852 46.91 -19.47 30.50
CA GLU A 852 46.35 -18.41 29.65
C GLU A 852 45.11 -17.74 30.27
N ALA A 853 44.74 -18.06 31.52
CA ALA A 853 43.63 -17.43 32.22
C ALA A 853 43.80 -15.91 32.34
N ARG A 854 42.72 -15.18 32.08
CA ARG A 854 42.63 -13.73 32.26
C ARG A 854 41.98 -13.39 33.60
N ASP A 855 42.25 -12.19 34.11
CA ASP A 855 41.71 -11.70 35.39
C ASP A 855 40.17 -11.74 35.47
N LEU A 856 39.50 -11.64 34.33
CA LEU A 856 38.03 -11.69 34.24
C LEU A 856 37.45 -13.07 34.58
N GLU A 857 38.26 -14.12 34.52
CA GLU A 857 37.87 -15.52 34.76
C GLU A 857 38.05 -15.91 36.24
N TYR A 858 38.61 -15.00 37.04
CA TYR A 858 38.91 -15.16 38.46
C TYR A 858 37.86 -14.42 39.32
N PRO A 859 37.56 -14.89 40.54
CA PRO A 859 38.01 -16.15 41.16
C PRO A 859 37.26 -17.39 40.69
N VAL A 860 37.98 -18.52 40.77
CA VAL A 860 37.41 -19.86 40.59
C VAL A 860 36.43 -20.17 41.75
N HIS A 861 35.25 -20.68 41.41
CA HIS A 861 34.19 -20.99 42.37
C HIS A 861 33.30 -22.16 41.89
N VAL A 862 32.55 -22.76 42.81
CA VAL A 862 31.66 -23.90 42.50
C VAL A 862 30.26 -23.39 42.18
N VAL A 863 29.66 -23.91 41.12
CA VAL A 863 28.30 -23.59 40.68
C VAL A 863 27.50 -24.86 40.46
N ASN A 864 26.24 -24.86 40.90
CA ASN A 864 25.26 -25.91 40.62
C ASN A 864 24.34 -25.43 39.49
N VAL A 865 24.29 -26.14 38.37
CA VAL A 865 23.41 -25.84 37.24
C VAL A 865 22.24 -26.81 37.24
N THR A 866 21.01 -26.34 37.13
CA THR A 866 19.81 -27.17 37.00
C THR A 866 19.70 -27.77 35.60
N ALA A 867 18.97 -28.88 35.45
CA ALA A 867 18.79 -29.52 34.16
C ALA A 867 18.15 -28.58 33.13
N PHE A 868 18.67 -28.57 31.91
CA PHE A 868 18.17 -27.75 30.81
C PHE A 868 18.45 -28.41 29.48
N ARG A 869 17.86 -27.90 28.40
CA ARG A 869 18.23 -28.28 27.04
C ARG A 869 18.92 -27.13 26.35
N ILE A 870 20.00 -27.39 25.64
CA ILE A 870 20.73 -26.39 24.87
C ILE A 870 20.64 -26.69 23.38
N ALA A 871 20.52 -25.66 22.55
CA ALA A 871 20.55 -25.83 21.11
C ALA A 871 21.92 -26.40 20.70
N ARG A 872 21.91 -27.45 19.87
CA ARG A 872 23.11 -28.21 19.49
C ARG A 872 24.19 -27.35 18.82
N PHE A 873 23.76 -26.34 18.07
CA PHE A 873 24.58 -25.32 17.41
C PHE A 873 23.98 -23.91 17.66
N PRO A 874 24.70 -22.82 17.33
CA PRO A 874 24.15 -21.46 17.34
C PRO A 874 22.88 -21.34 16.50
N ALA A 875 22.11 -20.26 16.69
CA ALA A 875 20.98 -19.96 15.81
C ALA A 875 21.50 -19.67 14.39
N ALA A 876 20.99 -20.39 13.40
CA ALA A 876 21.38 -20.19 12.00
C ALA A 876 20.60 -19.03 11.35
N VAL A 877 21.14 -18.45 10.28
CA VAL A 877 20.48 -17.40 9.49
C VAL A 877 19.06 -17.81 9.06
N GLN A 878 18.86 -19.03 8.55
CA GLN A 878 17.54 -19.48 8.13
C GLN A 878 16.53 -19.58 9.28
N GLU A 879 17.00 -19.95 10.47
CA GLU A 879 16.17 -20.06 11.66
C GLU A 879 15.76 -18.67 12.17
N PHE A 880 16.67 -17.69 12.09
CA PHE A 880 16.37 -16.29 12.39
C PHE A 880 15.48 -15.64 11.33
N ALA A 881 15.62 -16.04 10.06
CA ALA A 881 14.75 -15.58 8.98
C ALA A 881 13.28 -15.94 9.23
N GLU A 882 13.00 -17.10 9.83
CA GLU A 882 11.63 -17.48 10.21
C GLU A 882 10.99 -16.46 11.18
N PHE A 883 11.78 -15.87 12.08
CA PHE A 883 11.33 -14.80 12.97
C PHE A 883 11.07 -13.51 12.19
N LEU A 884 12.05 -13.02 11.41
CA LEU A 884 11.90 -11.76 10.67
C LEU A 884 10.80 -11.79 9.61
N ASP A 885 10.59 -12.96 8.99
CA ASP A 885 9.53 -13.13 8.01
C ASP A 885 8.13 -13.14 8.67
N ASP A 886 8.03 -13.26 10.01
CA ASP A 886 6.77 -13.19 10.74
C ASP A 886 6.24 -11.75 10.81
N GLU A 887 4.96 -11.54 10.51
CA GLU A 887 4.36 -10.19 10.46
C GLU A 887 4.39 -9.47 11.80
N ASP A 888 4.37 -10.24 12.88
CA ASP A 888 4.40 -9.73 14.23
C ASP A 888 5.80 -9.63 14.80
N HIS A 889 6.88 -9.84 14.02
CA HIS A 889 8.24 -9.79 14.55
C HIS A 889 8.55 -8.43 15.18
N ALA A 890 7.94 -7.34 14.69
CA ALA A 890 8.06 -6.00 15.24
C ALA A 890 7.09 -5.71 16.41
N ASP A 891 6.20 -6.65 16.76
CA ASP A 891 5.24 -6.48 17.86
C ASP A 891 6.00 -6.30 19.19
N PRO A 892 5.76 -5.20 19.93
CA PRO A 892 6.42 -4.91 21.21
C PRO A 892 6.37 -6.05 22.23
N ARG A 893 5.43 -7.00 22.11
CA ARG A 893 5.36 -8.18 22.98
C ARG A 893 6.62 -9.05 22.96
N TRP A 894 7.35 -9.08 21.84
CA TRP A 894 8.62 -9.80 21.71
C TRP A 894 9.79 -9.02 22.29
N TRP A 895 9.72 -7.69 22.22
CA TRP A 895 10.82 -6.76 22.56
C TRP A 895 10.75 -6.25 24.00
N ARG A 896 10.25 -7.07 24.93
CA ARG A 896 10.13 -6.69 26.36
C ARG A 896 11.47 -6.38 27.01
N ALA A 897 12.56 -6.93 26.47
CA ALA A 897 13.91 -6.67 26.93
C ALA A 897 14.42 -5.28 26.51
N GLY A 898 13.81 -4.64 25.50
CA GLY A 898 14.27 -3.39 24.89
C GLY A 898 14.43 -3.51 23.37
N GLY A 899 14.92 -2.44 22.72
CA GLY A 899 15.27 -2.43 21.29
C GLY A 899 14.11 -2.32 20.29
N ALA A 900 12.85 -2.24 20.76
CA ALA A 900 11.68 -2.14 19.89
C ALA A 900 11.79 -0.92 18.95
N GLY A 901 11.59 -1.14 17.64
CA GLY A 901 11.55 -0.09 16.62
C GLY A 901 12.91 0.54 16.26
N GLN A 902 14.01 0.15 16.90
CA GLN A 902 15.34 0.70 16.60
C GLN A 902 15.95 0.05 15.35
N HIS A 903 15.99 -1.28 15.32
CA HIS A 903 16.57 -2.05 14.23
C HIS A 903 15.84 -3.40 14.07
N PRO A 904 14.87 -3.48 13.13
CA PRO A 904 14.02 -4.66 13.00
C PRO A 904 14.79 -5.89 12.48
N GLU A 905 15.88 -5.70 11.74
CA GLU A 905 16.72 -6.78 11.17
C GLU A 905 18.21 -6.62 11.55
N PRO A 906 19.01 -7.71 11.50
CA PRO A 906 20.47 -7.67 11.67
C PRO A 906 21.13 -6.83 10.58
N ASP A 907 22.32 -6.29 10.84
CA ASP A 907 23.05 -5.55 9.80
C ASP A 907 23.53 -6.53 8.71
N ASP A 908 23.60 -6.03 7.46
CA ASP A 908 23.98 -6.83 6.28
C ASP A 908 23.10 -8.07 6.04
N TRP A 909 21.83 -8.02 6.45
CA TRP A 909 20.90 -9.15 6.40
C TRP A 909 20.80 -9.80 5.02
N GLN A 910 20.71 -9.00 3.95
CA GLN A 910 20.58 -9.52 2.59
C GLN A 910 21.78 -10.40 2.18
N SER A 911 23.00 -10.05 2.60
CA SER A 911 24.20 -10.85 2.35
C SER A 911 24.20 -12.11 3.21
N GLN A 912 23.78 -12.00 4.48
CA GLN A 912 23.65 -13.16 5.36
C GLN A 912 22.67 -14.21 4.79
N ARG A 913 21.55 -13.78 4.20
CA ARG A 913 20.56 -14.68 3.57
C ARG A 913 21.12 -15.56 2.45
N ALA A 914 22.26 -15.20 1.85
CA ALA A 914 22.94 -16.03 0.86
C ALA A 914 23.60 -17.29 1.47
N TYR A 915 23.76 -17.34 2.79
CA TYR A 915 24.40 -18.42 3.55
C TYR A 915 23.52 -18.93 4.72
N PRO A 916 22.41 -19.62 4.42
CA PRO A 916 21.34 -19.84 5.40
C PRO A 916 21.72 -20.70 6.63
N SER A 917 22.73 -21.57 6.53
CA SER A 917 23.15 -22.47 7.62
C SER A 917 24.34 -21.95 8.42
N ARG A 918 24.83 -20.74 8.14
CA ARG A 918 25.83 -20.08 9.00
C ARG A 918 25.15 -19.48 10.23
N PRO A 919 25.87 -19.29 11.35
CA PRO A 919 25.32 -18.56 12.50
C PRO A 919 24.83 -17.18 12.07
N VAL A 920 23.68 -16.77 12.59
CA VAL A 920 23.23 -15.37 12.43
C VAL A 920 24.15 -14.45 13.23
N VAL A 921 24.60 -13.37 12.61
CA VAL A 921 25.53 -12.38 13.19
C VAL A 921 25.04 -10.95 12.95
N ASN A 922 25.81 -9.95 13.37
CA ASN A 922 25.43 -8.54 13.28
C ASN A 922 24.08 -8.24 13.95
N LEU A 923 23.79 -8.91 15.06
CA LEU A 923 22.57 -8.68 15.82
C LEU A 923 22.85 -8.32 17.27
N SER A 924 21.97 -7.49 17.80
CA SER A 924 22.00 -7.00 19.17
C SER A 924 21.50 -8.07 20.14
N TRP A 925 21.82 -7.90 21.42
CA TRP A 925 21.28 -8.75 22.47
C TRP A 925 19.75 -8.70 22.53
N TYR A 926 19.17 -7.52 22.28
CA TYR A 926 17.71 -7.34 22.22
C TYR A 926 17.05 -8.14 21.10
N GLN A 927 17.66 -8.19 19.92
CA GLN A 927 17.17 -9.01 18.80
C GLN A 927 17.20 -10.51 19.15
N ALA A 928 18.26 -10.98 19.80
CA ALA A 928 18.38 -12.36 20.24
C ALA A 928 17.33 -12.71 21.33
N MET A 929 17.05 -11.79 22.26
CA MET A 929 16.00 -11.94 23.26
C MET A 929 14.59 -11.94 22.64
N ALA A 930 14.32 -11.05 21.69
CA ALA A 930 13.04 -10.99 20.97
C ALA A 930 12.78 -12.28 20.19
N PHE A 931 13.82 -12.80 19.52
CA PHE A 931 13.79 -14.10 18.86
C PHE A 931 13.42 -15.23 19.84
N CYS A 932 14.06 -15.28 21.02
CA CYS A 932 13.76 -16.29 22.04
C CYS A 932 12.30 -16.20 22.54
N ALA A 933 11.79 -14.99 22.75
CA ALA A 933 10.40 -14.77 23.17
C ALA A 933 9.42 -15.26 22.10
N TRP A 934 9.69 -14.95 20.82
CA TRP A 934 8.90 -15.44 19.69
C TRP A 934 8.95 -16.97 19.58
N LEU A 935 10.15 -17.56 19.66
CA LEU A 935 10.33 -19.00 19.51
C LEU A 935 9.66 -19.79 20.64
N THR A 936 9.62 -19.25 21.86
CA THR A 936 8.84 -19.79 22.98
C THR A 936 7.39 -20.02 22.58
N VAL A 937 6.75 -19.04 21.96
CA VAL A 937 5.35 -19.14 21.53
C VAL A 937 5.19 -20.10 20.34
N LYS A 938 6.19 -20.17 19.45
CA LYS A 938 6.15 -21.09 18.30
C LYS A 938 6.21 -22.55 18.72
N LEU A 939 7.08 -22.89 19.68
CA LEU A 939 7.26 -24.26 20.16
C LEU A 939 6.17 -24.72 21.15
N ALA A 940 5.38 -23.79 21.70
CA ALA A 940 4.25 -24.09 22.59
C ALA A 940 2.99 -24.58 21.87
N ARG A 941 2.89 -24.46 20.53
CA ARG A 941 1.70 -24.85 19.77
C ARG A 941 1.73 -26.34 19.43
N PRO A 942 0.63 -27.11 19.61
CA PRO A 942 0.55 -28.47 19.11
C PRO A 942 0.54 -28.47 17.57
N GLN A 943 1.51 -29.13 16.95
CA GLN A 943 1.55 -29.46 15.52
C GLN A 943 1.29 -30.98 15.37
N GLY A 944 0.44 -31.39 14.43
CA GLY A 944 -0.02 -32.79 14.35
C GLY A 944 1.01 -33.84 13.90
N ALA A 945 2.30 -33.49 13.78
CA ALA A 945 3.31 -34.37 13.22
C ALA A 945 3.98 -35.26 14.28
N LYS A 946 4.05 -36.57 14.03
CA LYS A 946 4.84 -37.50 14.86
C LYS A 946 6.33 -37.13 14.76
N GLY A 947 6.99 -36.95 15.91
CA GLY A 947 8.45 -36.76 16.00
C GLY A 947 8.94 -35.31 16.15
N THR A 948 8.06 -34.33 16.30
CA THR A 948 8.44 -32.93 16.57
C THR A 948 8.69 -32.69 18.07
N VAL A 949 9.70 -31.89 18.39
CA VAL A 949 9.97 -31.46 19.77
C VAL A 949 8.94 -30.39 20.20
N TRP A 950 8.27 -30.64 21.33
CA TRP A 950 7.36 -29.69 21.98
C TRP A 950 8.07 -28.94 23.11
N LEU A 951 7.67 -27.70 23.36
CA LEU A 951 8.07 -26.99 24.57
C LEU A 951 7.32 -27.60 25.78
N PRO A 952 8.03 -28.22 26.75
CA PRO A 952 7.38 -28.74 27.95
C PRO A 952 6.72 -27.60 28.77
N PRO A 953 5.58 -27.87 29.45
CA PRO A 953 4.96 -26.88 30.32
C PRO A 953 5.95 -26.34 31.35
N GLY A 954 5.96 -25.01 31.53
CA GLY A 954 6.84 -24.34 32.50
C GLY A 954 8.26 -24.03 32.00
N LEU A 955 8.64 -24.45 30.79
CA LEU A 955 9.90 -24.03 30.16
C LEU A 955 9.66 -22.92 29.15
N VAL A 956 10.71 -22.13 28.90
CA VAL A 956 10.75 -21.11 27.85
C VAL A 956 12.03 -21.24 27.04
N VAL A 957 12.02 -20.66 25.84
CA VAL A 957 13.22 -20.42 25.07
C VAL A 957 13.85 -19.12 25.56
N ARG A 958 15.14 -19.14 25.88
CA ARG A 958 15.92 -17.95 26.24
C ARG A 958 17.38 -18.11 25.85
N LEU A 959 18.17 -17.04 26.00
CA LEU A 959 19.62 -17.13 25.96
C LEU A 959 20.13 -17.98 27.14
N PRO A 960 21.25 -18.71 26.97
CA PRO A 960 21.91 -19.37 28.09
C PRO A 960 22.38 -18.33 29.10
N THR A 961 22.32 -18.67 30.38
CA THR A 961 23.14 -17.98 31.37
C THR A 961 24.61 -18.28 31.12
N GLU A 962 25.49 -17.43 31.61
CA GLU A 962 26.92 -17.61 31.53
C GLU A 962 27.35 -18.96 32.15
N ALA A 963 26.75 -19.31 33.30
CA ALA A 963 27.00 -20.57 33.98
C ALA A 963 26.53 -21.80 33.18
N GLU A 964 25.34 -21.74 32.58
CA GLU A 964 24.82 -22.81 31.70
C GLU A 964 25.71 -23.00 30.47
N TRP A 965 26.16 -21.89 29.86
CA TRP A 965 27.05 -21.93 28.70
C TRP A 965 28.38 -22.59 29.04
N GLU A 966 29.03 -22.17 30.14
CA GLU A 966 30.30 -22.76 30.57
C GLU A 966 30.13 -24.22 30.97
N TYR A 967 29.06 -24.58 31.68
CA TYR A 967 28.77 -25.97 32.02
C TYR A 967 28.63 -26.84 30.76
N ALA A 968 27.96 -26.34 29.72
CA ALA A 968 27.82 -27.07 28.46
C ALA A 968 29.18 -27.32 27.79
N ALA A 969 30.07 -26.32 27.78
CA ALA A 969 31.40 -26.45 27.18
C ALA A 969 32.35 -27.31 28.04
N ARG A 970 32.45 -26.98 29.33
CA ARG A 970 33.47 -27.49 30.26
C ARG A 970 33.08 -28.80 30.93
N GLY A 971 31.80 -28.96 31.26
CA GLY A 971 31.27 -30.05 32.08
C GLY A 971 31.91 -30.15 33.47
N GLU A 972 31.52 -31.17 34.22
CA GLU A 972 32.07 -31.44 35.56
C GLU A 972 33.55 -31.85 35.53
N SER A 973 34.01 -32.36 34.38
CA SER A 973 35.41 -32.76 34.17
C SER A 973 36.36 -31.58 33.98
N GLY A 974 35.88 -30.33 33.95
CA GLY A 974 36.75 -29.15 33.92
C GLY A 974 37.53 -28.95 32.62
N ARG A 975 36.99 -29.37 31.47
CA ARG A 975 37.72 -29.34 30.18
C ARG A 975 38.15 -27.92 29.80
N ARG A 976 39.36 -27.77 29.27
CA ARG A 976 39.89 -26.49 28.80
C ARG A 976 39.15 -25.96 27.56
N HIS A 977 38.79 -26.86 26.65
CA HIS A 977 37.98 -26.62 25.46
C HIS A 977 36.76 -27.56 25.44
N PRO A 978 35.73 -27.31 24.62
CA PRO A 978 34.54 -28.16 24.57
C PRO A 978 34.84 -29.65 24.34
N TRP A 979 35.85 -29.93 23.52
CA TRP A 979 36.31 -31.29 23.17
C TRP A 979 37.28 -31.92 24.16
N GLY A 980 37.96 -31.14 25.01
CA GLY A 980 39.06 -31.64 25.84
C GLY A 980 40.17 -30.62 26.08
N ASP A 981 41.39 -31.11 26.30
CA ASP A 981 42.57 -30.29 26.61
C ASP A 981 43.54 -30.17 25.42
N GLU A 982 43.25 -30.86 24.30
CA GLU A 982 44.02 -30.73 23.07
C GLU A 982 43.92 -29.31 22.50
N PRO A 983 45.01 -28.79 21.90
CA PRO A 983 44.98 -27.47 21.29
C PRO A 983 43.96 -27.38 20.13
N PRO A 984 43.39 -26.19 19.89
CA PRO A 984 42.52 -25.96 18.74
C PRO A 984 43.21 -26.25 17.41
N ASP A 985 42.46 -26.81 16.46
CA ASP A 985 42.88 -27.01 15.08
C ASP A 985 41.69 -26.80 14.12
N ALA A 986 41.93 -26.92 12.81
CA ALA A 986 40.92 -26.69 11.78
C ALA A 986 39.81 -27.77 11.74
N GLN A 987 39.90 -28.85 12.51
CA GLN A 987 38.81 -29.84 12.66
C GLN A 987 37.93 -29.54 13.88
N ARG A 988 38.44 -28.78 14.85
CA ARG A 988 37.80 -28.50 16.14
C ARG A 988 37.28 -27.07 16.30
N ALA A 989 37.89 -26.07 15.67
CA ALA A 989 37.41 -24.69 15.79
C ALA A 989 37.69 -23.83 14.54
N ASN A 990 36.83 -22.85 14.29
CA ASN A 990 37.05 -21.78 13.31
C ASN A 990 37.55 -20.52 14.04
N TYR A 991 38.81 -20.16 13.83
CA TYR A 991 39.51 -19.08 14.53
C TYR A 991 40.60 -18.48 13.63
N ILE A 992 41.30 -17.43 14.08
CA ILE A 992 42.14 -16.60 13.20
C ILE A 992 43.21 -17.40 12.43
N ASP A 993 43.77 -18.46 13.03
CA ASP A 993 44.84 -19.24 12.40
C ASP A 993 44.31 -20.22 11.33
N THR A 994 43.01 -20.48 11.28
CA THR A 994 42.38 -21.22 10.16
C THR A 994 42.38 -20.40 8.86
N ARG A 995 42.52 -19.07 8.95
CA ARG A 995 42.54 -18.12 7.83
C ARG A 995 41.28 -18.15 6.94
N ILE A 996 40.17 -18.66 7.45
CA ILE A 996 38.87 -18.65 6.74
C ILE A 996 38.31 -17.23 6.67
N GLY A 997 38.43 -16.46 7.76
CA GLY A 997 38.11 -15.02 7.78
C GLY A 997 36.61 -14.67 7.79
N HIS A 998 35.74 -15.67 7.96
CA HIS A 998 34.30 -15.50 8.14
C HIS A 998 33.70 -16.70 8.91
N ALA A 999 32.46 -16.55 9.41
CA ALA A 999 31.71 -17.65 9.99
C ALA A 999 31.44 -18.77 8.95
N ILE A 1000 31.33 -20.01 9.41
CA ILE A 1000 31.10 -21.21 8.58
C ILE A 1000 29.82 -21.94 9.01
N PRO A 1001 29.25 -22.82 8.15
CA PRO A 1001 28.02 -23.53 8.45
C PRO A 1001 28.05 -24.28 9.79
N VAL A 1002 26.94 -24.23 10.52
CA VAL A 1002 26.86 -24.83 11.86
C VAL A 1002 26.99 -26.36 11.84
N GLY A 1003 27.70 -26.88 12.83
CA GLY A 1003 27.99 -28.30 13.02
C GLY A 1003 28.95 -28.87 11.97
N ILE A 1004 29.60 -28.04 11.15
CA ILE A 1004 30.54 -28.51 10.14
C ILE A 1004 31.82 -29.03 10.77
N LEU A 1005 32.26 -28.49 11.91
CA LEU A 1005 33.47 -28.91 12.63
C LEU A 1005 33.13 -30.04 13.62
N THR A 1006 33.15 -31.26 13.12
CA THR A 1006 32.75 -32.45 13.89
C THR A 1006 33.68 -32.78 15.07
N GLY A 1007 34.88 -32.21 15.11
CA GLY A 1007 35.83 -32.36 16.22
C GLY A 1007 35.53 -31.48 17.43
N ASP A 1008 34.61 -30.50 17.32
CA ASP A 1008 34.20 -29.61 18.42
C ASP A 1008 33.17 -30.23 19.38
N CYS A 1009 32.93 -31.54 19.25
CA CYS A 1009 31.80 -32.18 19.91
C CYS A 1009 32.10 -32.39 21.40
N THR A 1010 31.29 -31.77 22.26
CA THR A 1010 31.27 -32.13 23.69
C THR A 1010 30.82 -33.59 23.88
N PRO A 1011 31.13 -34.24 25.02
CA PRO A 1011 30.65 -35.60 25.31
C PRO A 1011 29.12 -35.76 25.24
N ASN A 1012 28.38 -34.67 25.50
CA ASN A 1012 26.92 -34.63 25.44
C ASN A 1012 26.36 -34.33 24.03
N GLY A 1013 27.21 -33.99 23.06
CA GLY A 1013 26.81 -33.79 21.66
C GLY A 1013 26.58 -32.34 21.21
N VAL A 1014 26.89 -31.35 22.05
CA VAL A 1014 26.88 -29.91 21.71
C VAL A 1014 28.11 -29.56 20.88
N LEU A 1015 27.93 -28.75 19.84
CA LEU A 1015 28.92 -28.33 18.86
C LEU A 1015 28.96 -26.80 18.72
N ASP A 1016 30.03 -26.30 18.10
CA ASP A 1016 30.33 -24.88 17.86
C ASP A 1016 30.38 -24.06 19.16
N LEU A 1017 30.91 -24.63 20.24
CA LEU A 1017 31.10 -23.92 21.52
C LEU A 1017 32.48 -23.23 21.61
N ALA A 1018 33.34 -23.42 20.62
CA ALA A 1018 34.62 -22.73 20.53
C ALA A 1018 34.88 -22.21 19.10
N GLY A 1019 34.99 -20.89 18.98
CA GLY A 1019 35.22 -20.20 17.73
C GLY A 1019 33.93 -20.06 16.91
N ASN A 1020 34.08 -19.85 15.61
CA ASN A 1020 33.01 -19.45 14.70
C ASN A 1020 32.42 -18.08 15.10
N VAL A 1021 31.59 -17.99 16.13
CA VAL A 1021 30.99 -16.74 16.62
C VAL A 1021 30.98 -16.65 18.15
N TRP A 1022 31.14 -15.44 18.67
CA TRP A 1022 30.83 -15.13 20.06
C TRP A 1022 29.33 -15.28 20.29
N GLU A 1023 28.92 -15.81 21.43
CA GLU A 1023 27.52 -16.05 21.75
C GLU A 1023 27.03 -15.15 22.90
N TRP A 1024 25.94 -14.42 22.64
CA TRP A 1024 25.22 -13.67 23.68
C TRP A 1024 24.74 -14.57 24.83
N CYS A 1025 25.07 -14.17 26.06
CA CYS A 1025 24.50 -14.74 27.28
C CYS A 1025 23.43 -13.83 27.89
N LEU A 1026 22.61 -14.39 28.79
CA LEU A 1026 21.57 -13.66 29.51
C LEU A 1026 22.17 -12.64 30.50
N ASP A 1027 23.31 -12.98 31.09
CA ASP A 1027 23.97 -12.24 32.17
C ASP A 1027 24.40 -10.82 31.77
N ALA A 1028 24.14 -9.88 32.66
CA ALA A 1028 24.84 -8.60 32.69
C ALA A 1028 26.30 -8.83 33.11
N TYR A 1029 27.22 -8.14 32.45
CA TYR A 1029 28.61 -8.18 32.83
C TYR A 1029 28.85 -7.35 34.10
N SER A 1030 29.46 -7.99 35.09
CA SER A 1030 29.96 -7.33 36.30
C SER A 1030 31.32 -7.90 36.67
N ALA A 1031 32.28 -6.99 36.92
CA ALA A 1031 33.65 -7.36 37.25
C ALA A 1031 33.78 -8.11 38.59
N ASP A 1032 32.93 -7.83 39.58
CA ASP A 1032 32.94 -8.51 40.89
C ASP A 1032 31.98 -9.71 40.95
N PHE A 1033 31.30 -10.09 39.85
CA PHE A 1033 30.31 -11.15 39.91
C PHE A 1033 30.90 -12.49 40.41
N TYR A 1034 32.07 -12.88 39.91
CA TYR A 1034 32.74 -14.11 40.34
C TYR A 1034 33.22 -14.01 41.79
N GLY A 1035 33.70 -12.83 42.21
CA GLY A 1035 34.07 -12.56 43.60
C GLY A 1035 32.86 -12.68 44.53
N TRP A 1036 31.71 -12.16 44.11
CA TRP A 1036 30.45 -12.30 44.82
C TRP A 1036 30.02 -13.78 44.92
N CYS A 1037 30.04 -14.52 43.81
CA CYS A 1037 29.71 -15.95 43.81
C CYS A 1037 30.61 -16.73 44.77
N GLN A 1038 31.93 -16.52 44.72
CA GLN A 1038 32.88 -17.17 45.62
C GLN A 1038 32.56 -16.90 47.10
N ARG A 1039 32.20 -15.67 47.46
CA ARG A 1039 31.85 -15.28 48.84
C ARG A 1039 30.56 -15.93 49.33
N GLN A 1040 29.61 -16.23 48.44
CA GLN A 1040 28.36 -16.92 48.81
C GLN A 1040 28.53 -18.43 48.96
N GLY A 1041 29.58 -19.02 48.37
CA GLY A 1041 29.77 -20.47 48.28
C GLY A 1041 29.01 -21.07 47.08
N PRO A 1042 28.76 -22.40 47.06
CA PRO A 1042 28.09 -23.05 45.95
C PRO A 1042 26.68 -22.50 45.69
N LEU A 1043 26.52 -21.77 44.58
CA LEU A 1043 25.25 -21.18 44.18
C LEU A 1043 24.52 -22.07 43.17
N ALA A 1044 23.20 -22.17 43.33
CA ALA A 1044 22.33 -22.78 42.32
C ALA A 1044 21.96 -21.74 41.26
N ASP A 1045 22.39 -22.01 40.03
CA ASP A 1045 22.18 -21.21 38.83
C ASP A 1045 22.38 -19.69 39.02
N PRO A 1046 23.60 -19.25 39.33
CA PRO A 1046 23.89 -17.84 39.48
C PRO A 1046 23.59 -17.08 38.18
N LEU A 1047 23.05 -15.87 38.32
CA LEU A 1047 22.75 -14.97 37.19
C LEU A 1047 23.10 -13.55 37.61
N ALA A 1048 24.02 -12.92 36.88
CA ALA A 1048 24.32 -11.51 37.06
C ALA A 1048 23.20 -10.66 36.43
N ARG A 1049 22.49 -9.89 37.26
CA ARG A 1049 21.41 -9.01 36.81
C ARG A 1049 21.93 -7.61 36.51
N GLY A 1050 21.32 -6.96 35.53
CA GLY A 1050 21.60 -5.56 35.19
C GLY A 1050 20.36 -4.86 34.64
N ASP A 1051 20.44 -3.55 34.49
CA ASP A 1051 19.43 -2.78 33.75
C ASP A 1051 19.50 -3.09 32.24
N GLY A 1052 18.59 -2.51 31.45
CA GLY A 1052 18.55 -2.73 30.00
C GLY A 1052 19.88 -2.41 29.31
N ASP A 1053 20.54 -1.34 29.72
CA ASP A 1053 21.75 -0.80 29.09
C ASP A 1053 23.06 -1.43 29.58
N SER A 1054 22.98 -2.27 30.62
CA SER A 1054 24.13 -3.00 31.16
C SER A 1054 24.81 -3.84 30.07
N PRO A 1055 26.15 -3.79 29.94
CA PRO A 1055 26.87 -4.65 29.01
C PRO A 1055 26.55 -6.12 29.27
N ARG A 1056 26.50 -6.93 28.23
CA ARG A 1056 26.12 -8.35 28.31
C ARG A 1056 27.31 -9.25 28.04
N VAL A 1057 27.34 -10.39 28.71
CA VAL A 1057 28.44 -11.36 28.59
C VAL A 1057 28.39 -12.06 27.22
N LEU A 1058 29.58 -12.27 26.66
CA LEU A 1058 29.83 -13.07 25.46
C LEU A 1058 30.70 -14.27 25.81
N ARG A 1059 30.41 -15.43 25.19
CA ARG A 1059 31.18 -16.68 25.37
C ARG A 1059 31.60 -17.31 24.03
N GLY A 1060 32.65 -18.14 24.06
CA GLY A 1060 33.05 -19.04 22.96
C GLY A 1060 34.18 -18.57 22.04
N GLY A 1061 34.47 -17.27 21.96
CA GLY A 1061 35.40 -16.75 20.96
C GLY A 1061 34.80 -16.76 19.54
N ALA A 1062 35.55 -16.28 18.54
CA ALA A 1062 35.06 -16.24 17.15
C ALA A 1062 36.18 -16.39 16.11
N PHE A 1063 35.81 -16.45 14.83
CA PHE A 1063 36.72 -16.71 13.72
C PHE A 1063 37.88 -15.69 13.57
N GLU A 1064 37.78 -14.50 14.15
CA GLU A 1064 38.83 -13.46 14.11
C GLU A 1064 39.75 -13.47 15.33
N TYR A 1065 39.48 -14.34 16.30
CA TYR A 1065 40.19 -14.34 17.57
C TYR A 1065 41.24 -15.46 17.62
N ARG A 1066 42.28 -15.22 18.43
CA ARG A 1066 43.37 -16.19 18.68
C ARG A 1066 42.88 -17.37 19.53
N ALA A 1067 43.60 -18.49 19.47
CA ALA A 1067 43.29 -19.72 20.21
C ALA A 1067 42.99 -19.51 21.71
N ARG A 1068 43.69 -18.59 22.39
CA ARG A 1068 43.46 -18.28 23.81
C ARG A 1068 42.04 -17.81 24.15
N TYR A 1069 41.28 -17.31 23.19
CA TYR A 1069 39.88 -16.86 23.39
C TYR A 1069 38.86 -17.99 23.21
N LEU A 1070 39.30 -19.19 22.81
CA LEU A 1070 38.46 -20.35 22.57
C LEU A 1070 38.35 -21.27 23.79
N ARG A 1071 38.93 -20.87 24.92
CA ARG A 1071 38.88 -21.63 26.17
C ARG A 1071 37.47 -21.56 26.72
N SER A 1072 36.99 -22.65 27.31
CA SER A 1072 35.64 -22.75 27.86
C SER A 1072 35.37 -21.72 28.96
N THR A 1073 36.40 -21.20 29.61
CA THR A 1073 36.32 -20.21 30.69
C THR A 1073 36.46 -18.76 30.19
N ASP A 1074 36.86 -18.51 28.95
CA ASP A 1074 37.13 -17.16 28.46
C ASP A 1074 35.83 -16.33 28.38
N ARG A 1075 35.91 -15.07 28.83
CA ARG A 1075 34.75 -14.17 28.94
C ARG A 1075 34.95 -12.89 28.13
N GLY A 1076 34.00 -12.60 27.25
CA GLY A 1076 33.85 -11.30 26.60
C GLY A 1076 32.68 -10.52 27.20
N TRP A 1077 32.60 -9.23 26.88
CA TRP A 1077 31.41 -8.43 27.14
C TRP A 1077 31.35 -7.26 26.17
N VAL A 1078 30.14 -6.82 25.85
CA VAL A 1078 29.93 -5.62 25.04
C VAL A 1078 28.54 -5.03 25.33
N GLY A 1079 28.31 -3.78 24.95
CA GLY A 1079 27.01 -3.13 25.11
C GLY A 1079 25.88 -3.89 24.41
N PRO A 1080 24.65 -3.93 24.96
CA PRO A 1080 23.55 -4.76 24.45
C PRO A 1080 23.05 -4.35 23.06
N VAL A 1081 23.35 -3.11 22.64
CA VAL A 1081 23.03 -2.56 21.31
C VAL A 1081 24.08 -2.90 20.24
N ASN A 1082 25.26 -3.36 20.64
CA ASN A 1082 26.36 -3.62 19.70
C ASN A 1082 26.03 -4.80 18.78
N ARG A 1083 26.54 -4.71 17.54
CA ARG A 1083 26.32 -5.67 16.46
C ARG A 1083 27.62 -5.80 15.69
N ASP A 1084 28.25 -6.96 15.80
CA ASP A 1084 29.48 -7.24 15.07
C ASP A 1084 29.33 -8.52 14.25
N ARG A 1085 30.09 -8.61 13.16
CA ARG A 1085 30.03 -9.73 12.18
C ARG A 1085 30.45 -11.08 12.72
N PHE A 1086 30.87 -11.12 13.99
CA PHE A 1086 31.32 -12.29 14.71
C PHE A 1086 30.54 -12.52 16.01
N ILE A 1087 29.47 -11.75 16.29
CA ILE A 1087 28.61 -11.94 17.45
C ILE A 1087 27.27 -12.53 17.00
N GLY A 1088 26.98 -13.73 17.46
CA GLY A 1088 25.72 -14.45 17.30
C GLY A 1088 25.13 -14.87 18.65
N PHE A 1089 24.32 -15.93 18.66
CA PHE A 1089 23.74 -16.45 19.89
C PHE A 1089 23.28 -17.90 19.76
N ARG A 1090 22.95 -18.48 20.91
CA ARG A 1090 22.38 -19.82 21.06
C ARG A 1090 21.18 -19.78 22.00
N CYS A 1091 20.28 -20.74 21.85
CA CYS A 1091 19.09 -20.85 22.69
C CYS A 1091 19.20 -22.00 23.69
N VAL A 1092 18.51 -21.87 24.81
CA VAL A 1092 18.21 -22.96 25.76
C VAL A 1092 16.71 -23.11 25.97
N LEU A 1093 16.24 -24.33 26.25
CA LEU A 1093 14.93 -24.61 26.86
C LEU A 1093 15.14 -24.82 28.35
N ALA A 1094 14.70 -23.87 29.15
CA ALA A 1094 14.94 -23.86 30.58
C ALA A 1094 13.84 -23.09 31.32
N ALA A 1095 13.88 -23.10 32.65
CA ALA A 1095 12.98 -22.30 33.46
C ALA A 1095 13.10 -20.80 33.10
N PRO A 1096 11.99 -20.03 33.16
CA PRO A 1096 12.02 -18.59 32.92
C PRO A 1096 12.97 -17.88 33.90
N ARG A 1097 13.75 -16.94 33.39
CA ARG A 1097 14.64 -16.06 34.17
C ARG A 1097 14.51 -14.64 33.66
N GLN A 1098 14.62 -13.67 34.56
CA GLN A 1098 14.67 -12.25 34.21
C GLN A 1098 16.14 -11.78 34.27
N PRO A 1099 16.66 -11.20 33.16
CA PRO A 1099 18.03 -10.70 33.05
C PRO A 1099 18.32 -9.45 33.88
#